data_AF-A0A5N5Q569-F1
#
_entry.id   AF-A0A5N5Q569-F1
#
_cell.length_a   1.000
_cell.length_b   1.000
_cell.length_c   1.000
_cell.angle_alpha   90.00
_cell.angle_beta   90.00
_cell.angle_gamma   90.00
#
_symmetry.space_group_name_H-M   'P 1'
#
loop_
_entity.id
_entity.type
_entity.pdbx_description
1 polymer ?
#
loop_
_entity_poly.entity_id
_entity_poly.type
_entity_poly.pdbx_seq_one_letter_code
_entity_poly.pdbx_strand_id
1 'polypeptide(L)'
;MIQGSKRQVCGRLVTDVPSEVTLASACSSSDSEPGGASPPRKKVRVSAAEGAGETGASAGSAGLSAAVLGFASLPSPRAISALCLNLHRGTDTSICNMQANGTGQGQNSELSCLNSAQNGESSAAGGAHSNGLLSSTNNGTVVTANNGVPAPGNPATSTATTLGSETGSMKKKKRLSQSDEDVIRLIGQHLHGLGLNQTVDLLMQESGCRLEHPAATKFRNHVMEGEWDKAESDLNELKALMHSPNAIVRMKFLLLQQKYLEYLEDGKVLEALHVLRAELTPLKYNTERIHILSGYLMCSHSDDLRAKAEWEGKGTSSRSKLLDKLQTYLPPSVMLPPRRLQTLLRQAVELQRDRCLYHNTKLDSNLDSVSLLVDHVCSRKQFPCYTQQILTEHCNEVWFCKFSNDGTKLASGSKDTTVIIWQVDPETHLLKQLRTLEGHAYGVSYLAWSPDDAYLIACGPDDCSELWLWNVQTGELRTKMSQSHEDSLTSVAWNPDGKRFVTGGQRGQFYQCDLDGNLLDSWEGVRVQCLWCLNDGKTVLASDTHQRIRGYNFEDLTDRNIVQEDHPIMSFTVSKNGRLALLNVATQGVHLWDLHDRVLVRKYQGVTQGFYTIHSCFGGHNEDFIASGSEDHKLYIWHKRSELPIAELTGHTRTVNCVSWNPVLPGLMASASDDGTVRIWGPAPFTESQEAERLGECCSMDS
;
A
#
# COMPACT_ATOMS: atom_id res chain seq x y z
N MET A 1 -65.91 -0.57 28.36
CA MET A 1 -65.98 -1.23 29.69
C MET A 1 -64.93 -0.60 30.59
N ILE A 2 -65.14 -0.62 31.92
CA ILE A 2 -64.15 -0.73 33.04
C ILE A 2 -62.65 -0.47 32.67
N GLN A 3 -61.83 0.42 33.25
CA GLN A 3 -61.81 1.47 34.31
C GLN A 3 -60.50 2.30 34.10
N GLY A 4 -60.22 3.52 34.60
CA GLY A 4 -61.04 4.58 35.24
C GLY A 4 -60.27 5.46 36.27
N SER A 5 -60.23 6.81 36.10
CA SER A 5 -59.85 7.87 37.11
C SER A 5 -58.38 7.95 37.60
N LYS A 6 -57.78 9.05 38.14
CA LYS A 6 -58.07 10.51 38.46
C LYS A 6 -56.69 11.25 38.55
N ARG A 7 -56.50 12.57 38.29
CA ARG A 7 -56.68 13.81 39.12
C ARG A 7 -56.19 13.71 40.59
N GLN A 8 -55.59 14.71 41.28
CA GLN A 8 -55.27 16.16 41.14
C GLN A 8 -53.79 16.42 41.62
N VAL A 9 -53.05 17.55 41.48
CA VAL A 9 -53.24 19.01 41.19
C VAL A 9 -53.25 19.96 42.43
N CYS A 10 -52.53 21.10 42.32
CA CYS A 10 -52.25 22.21 43.29
C CYS A 10 -51.15 21.98 44.37
N GLY A 11 -50.40 23.00 44.86
CA GLY A 11 -50.51 24.47 44.68
C GLY A 11 -49.22 25.31 44.96
N ARG A 12 -49.33 26.64 45.05
CA ARG A 12 -48.24 27.67 45.06
C ARG A 12 -47.77 28.14 46.45
N LEU A 13 -46.54 28.69 46.53
CA LEU A 13 -46.04 29.93 47.21
C LEU A 13 -44.53 30.03 46.88
N VAL A 14 -43.85 31.14 46.48
CA VAL A 14 -43.97 32.62 46.58
C VAL A 14 -43.39 33.23 47.87
N THR A 15 -42.13 33.67 47.78
CA THR A 15 -41.37 34.75 48.47
C THR A 15 -39.91 34.68 47.93
N ASP A 16 -39.03 35.68 48.03
CA ASP A 16 -39.10 37.12 47.75
C ASP A 16 -37.65 37.63 47.54
N VAL A 17 -37.43 38.81 46.96
CA VAL A 17 -36.07 39.39 46.70
C VAL A 17 -35.68 40.39 47.79
N PRO A 18 -34.39 40.51 48.16
CA PRO A 18 -33.58 41.71 47.80
C PRO A 18 -32.09 41.37 47.59
N SER A 19 -31.15 42.18 47.09
CA SER A 19 -31.08 43.41 46.28
C SER A 19 -29.57 43.73 46.12
N GLU A 20 -29.08 43.73 44.87
CA GLU A 20 -28.25 44.76 44.19
C GLU A 20 -27.13 45.60 44.92
N VAL A 21 -26.29 46.25 44.09
CA VAL A 21 -25.40 47.42 44.35
C VAL A 21 -23.91 47.19 44.73
N THR A 22 -23.11 46.97 43.68
CA THR A 22 -21.87 47.68 43.26
C THR A 22 -20.84 48.37 44.20
N LEU A 23 -19.57 48.22 43.76
CA LEU A 23 -18.46 49.22 43.64
C LEU A 23 -17.37 49.43 44.72
N ALA A 24 -16.13 49.34 44.21
CA ALA A 24 -14.95 50.20 44.43
C ALA A 24 -14.01 50.01 45.66
N SER A 25 -12.71 49.81 45.35
CA SER A 25 -11.45 50.36 45.93
C SER A 25 -11.38 50.75 47.41
N ALA A 26 -10.27 50.52 48.14
CA ALA A 26 -8.89 50.81 47.70
C ALA A 26 -7.76 50.23 48.59
N CYS A 27 -6.58 50.06 47.99
CA CYS A 27 -5.20 50.29 48.49
C CYS A 27 -4.68 49.80 49.86
N SER A 28 -3.36 49.53 49.87
CA SER A 28 -2.39 49.51 50.99
C SER A 28 -2.48 48.39 52.05
N SER A 29 -1.38 47.87 52.62
CA SER A 29 0.06 47.85 52.23
C SER A 29 0.84 46.87 53.14
N SER A 30 2.17 46.70 52.93
CA SER A 30 3.25 46.56 53.95
C SER A 30 2.97 45.78 55.27
N ASP A 31 3.73 44.77 55.73
CA ASP A 31 5.05 44.19 55.38
C ASP A 31 5.04 42.68 55.83
N SER A 32 6.00 41.78 55.56
CA SER A 32 7.42 41.86 55.95
C SER A 32 8.25 40.63 55.50
N GLU A 33 9.56 40.85 55.32
CA GLU A 33 10.62 39.82 55.25
C GLU A 33 11.13 39.43 56.68
N PRO A 34 12.26 38.70 56.90
CA PRO A 34 13.08 37.84 56.03
C PRO A 34 13.47 36.46 56.62
N GLY A 35 14.19 35.63 55.84
CA GLY A 35 15.32 34.85 56.39
C GLY A 35 15.43 33.36 55.99
N GLY A 36 16.67 32.89 55.72
CA GLY A 36 17.01 31.46 55.61
C GLY A 36 17.98 31.08 54.47
N ALA A 37 19.29 31.21 54.68
CA ALA A 37 20.30 31.07 53.61
C ALA A 37 20.87 29.65 53.41
N SER A 38 20.78 29.14 52.17
CA SER A 38 21.85 28.45 51.37
C SER A 38 22.53 27.18 52.00
N PRO A 39 23.62 26.58 51.43
CA PRO A 39 24.26 26.59 50.09
C PRO A 39 24.47 25.11 49.53
N PRO A 40 25.47 24.75 48.65
CA PRO A 40 25.55 25.06 47.21
C PRO A 40 26.10 23.91 46.27
N ARG A 41 26.34 24.27 44.98
CA ARG A 41 27.25 23.65 43.95
C ARG A 41 26.72 22.45 43.14
N LYS A 42 27.16 22.21 41.89
CA LYS A 42 28.35 22.72 41.14
C LYS A 42 28.01 23.37 39.79
N LYS A 43 28.91 24.24 39.30
CA LYS A 43 29.08 24.58 37.87
C LYS A 43 30.21 23.74 37.25
N VAL A 44 30.20 23.59 35.93
CA VAL A 44 31.39 23.32 35.09
C VAL A 44 31.41 24.38 33.97
N ARG A 45 32.60 24.74 33.46
CA ARG A 45 32.82 25.77 32.43
C ARG A 45 34.13 25.46 31.67
N VAL A 46 34.35 26.18 30.57
CA VAL A 46 35.59 26.29 29.76
C VAL A 46 35.64 25.19 28.68
N SER A 47 35.88 25.48 27.39
CA SER A 47 36.74 26.53 26.81
C SER A 47 36.08 27.49 25.82
N ALA A 48 36.85 28.50 25.40
CA ALA A 48 36.54 29.47 24.35
C ALA A 48 37.77 29.62 23.43
N ALA A 49 37.55 30.15 22.23
CA ALA A 49 38.59 30.70 21.36
C ALA A 49 38.08 32.04 20.82
N GLU A 50 38.89 33.09 20.94
CA GLU A 50 38.57 34.45 20.47
C GLU A 50 39.22 34.72 19.10
N GLY A 51 38.77 35.77 18.42
CA GLY A 51 39.72 36.62 17.68
C GLY A 51 39.56 36.71 16.16
N ALA A 52 38.48 37.36 15.70
CA ALA A 52 38.57 38.45 14.71
C ALA A 52 37.18 39.09 14.54
N GLY A 53 37.12 40.42 14.47
CA GLY A 53 35.93 41.15 14.09
C GLY A 53 36.31 42.33 13.21
N GLU A 54 35.43 42.71 12.30
CA GLU A 54 35.57 43.96 11.56
C GLU A 54 34.17 44.57 11.27
N THR A 55 34.14 45.88 11.06
CA THR A 55 32.91 46.70 11.12
C THR A 55 32.38 47.07 9.74
N GLY A 56 31.06 47.14 9.53
CA GLY A 56 30.54 47.68 8.27
C GLY A 56 29.04 47.97 8.18
N ALA A 57 28.74 49.22 7.84
CA ALA A 57 27.60 49.69 7.04
C ALA A 57 26.15 49.28 7.41
N SER A 58 25.46 50.22 8.09
CA SER A 58 24.00 50.32 8.11
C SER A 58 23.43 50.91 6.79
N ALA A 59 22.45 50.25 6.16
CA ALA A 59 21.49 50.84 5.23
C ALA A 59 20.29 49.87 5.06
N GLY A 60 19.05 50.31 4.88
CA GLY A 60 18.50 51.68 4.94
C GLY A 60 16.98 51.62 4.73
N SER A 61 16.20 52.34 5.56
CA SER A 61 14.73 52.29 5.52
C SER A 61 14.14 53.04 4.33
N ALA A 62 13.26 52.39 3.56
CA ALA A 62 12.47 53.05 2.51
C ALA A 62 11.03 52.49 2.46
N GLY A 63 10.19 52.93 3.38
CA GLY A 63 8.74 52.80 3.22
C GLY A 63 8.20 53.89 2.29
N LEU A 64 7.33 53.53 1.35
CA LEU A 64 6.53 54.50 0.58
C LEU A 64 5.05 54.17 0.72
N SER A 65 4.23 55.21 0.87
CA SER A 65 2.83 55.10 1.25
C SER A 65 1.88 55.35 0.07
N ALA A 66 0.71 54.74 0.16
CA ALA A 66 -0.58 55.11 -0.44
C ALA A 66 -0.60 55.82 -1.82
N ALA A 67 -1.17 55.12 -2.81
CA ALA A 67 -1.82 55.76 -3.96
C ALA A 67 -3.30 55.34 -4.02
N VAL A 68 -4.20 56.19 -3.53
CA VAL A 68 -5.65 56.05 -3.72
C VAL A 68 -6.05 56.81 -4.98
N LEU A 69 -6.58 56.09 -5.98
CA LEU A 69 -7.37 56.55 -7.15
C LEU A 69 -7.65 55.27 -7.99
N GLY A 70 -8.77 55.10 -8.69
CA GLY A 70 -10.01 55.88 -8.81
C GLY A 70 -10.98 55.13 -9.74
N PHE A 71 -12.29 55.38 -9.64
CA PHE A 71 -13.30 54.64 -10.42
C PHE A 71 -13.17 54.85 -11.93
N ALA A 72 -13.28 53.76 -12.71
CA ALA A 72 -13.55 53.80 -14.15
C ALA A 72 -14.42 52.60 -14.56
N SER A 73 -15.68 52.86 -14.93
CA SER A 73 -16.60 51.83 -15.44
C SER A 73 -16.34 51.54 -16.92
N LEU A 74 -16.43 50.27 -17.32
CA LEU A 74 -16.56 49.86 -18.73
C LEU A 74 -17.77 48.90 -18.91
N PRO A 75 -18.41 48.87 -20.09
CA PRO A 75 -19.74 48.31 -20.25
C PRO A 75 -19.76 46.84 -20.69
N SER A 76 -20.93 46.21 -20.55
CA SER A 76 -21.23 44.92 -21.15
C SER A 76 -21.54 45.04 -22.65
N PRO A 77 -21.35 43.94 -23.41
CA PRO A 77 -22.14 43.67 -24.59
C PRO A 77 -22.92 42.34 -24.49
N ARG A 78 -24.24 42.50 -24.46
CA ARG A 78 -25.32 41.61 -24.95
C ARG A 78 -24.96 40.22 -25.50
N ALA A 79 -25.75 39.24 -25.07
CA ALA A 79 -25.94 37.97 -25.79
C ALA A 79 -26.54 38.17 -27.20
N ILE A 80 -26.26 37.22 -28.09
CA ILE A 80 -26.99 36.97 -29.34
C ILE A 80 -27.47 35.51 -29.32
N SER A 81 -28.65 35.26 -29.89
CA SER A 81 -29.43 34.05 -29.62
C SER A 81 -29.28 32.95 -30.67
N ALA A 82 -29.31 31.71 -30.16
CA ALA A 82 -30.15 30.60 -30.63
C ALA A 82 -29.95 29.92 -32.01
N LEU A 83 -30.17 28.60 -31.96
CA LEU A 83 -30.81 27.75 -32.97
C LEU A 83 -30.23 27.67 -34.40
N CYS A 84 -29.64 26.51 -34.70
CA CYS A 84 -30.19 25.67 -35.77
C CYS A 84 -30.17 24.19 -35.36
N LEU A 85 -31.19 23.44 -35.80
CA LEU A 85 -31.38 22.00 -35.59
C LEU A 85 -31.20 21.27 -36.92
N ASN A 86 -30.75 20.01 -36.86
CA ASN A 86 -30.95 18.98 -37.91
C ASN A 86 -30.20 19.23 -39.26
N LEU A 87 -29.88 18.22 -40.10
CA LEU A 87 -30.36 16.84 -40.23
C LEU A 87 -29.33 15.97 -41.03
N HIS A 88 -29.57 14.65 -41.13
CA HIS A 88 -29.04 13.68 -42.13
C HIS A 88 -27.67 12.95 -41.99
N ARG A 89 -27.84 11.64 -41.71
CA ARG A 89 -27.04 10.43 -41.99
C ARG A 89 -26.15 10.37 -43.25
N GLY A 90 -25.12 9.50 -43.19
CA GLY A 90 -24.44 8.85 -44.34
C GLY A 90 -22.99 8.45 -44.01
N THR A 91 -22.72 7.30 -43.37
CA THR A 91 -22.39 5.96 -43.96
C THR A 91 -21.03 5.82 -44.65
N ASP A 92 -20.24 4.87 -44.11
CA ASP A 92 -19.31 3.93 -44.78
C ASP A 92 -17.88 4.32 -45.25
N THR A 93 -16.92 3.87 -44.42
CA THR A 93 -15.72 3.09 -44.79
C THR A 93 -14.43 3.74 -45.37
N SER A 94 -13.35 2.95 -45.25
CA SER A 94 -12.05 3.01 -45.93
C SER A 94 -10.92 3.89 -45.36
N ILE A 95 -10.05 3.18 -44.62
CA ILE A 95 -8.57 3.23 -44.65
C ILE A 95 -7.97 4.19 -45.69
N CYS A 96 -7.07 5.09 -45.25
CA CYS A 96 -5.96 5.57 -46.06
C CYS A 96 -4.68 5.73 -45.22
N ASN A 97 -3.65 4.97 -45.59
CA ASN A 97 -2.26 5.24 -45.21
C ASN A 97 -1.73 6.31 -46.17
N MET A 98 -0.98 7.31 -45.69
CA MET A 98 -0.01 8.00 -46.54
C MET A 98 1.28 8.36 -45.79
N GLN A 99 2.39 7.95 -46.40
CA GLN A 99 3.73 8.49 -46.13
C GLN A 99 3.87 9.83 -46.86
N ALA A 100 4.71 10.73 -46.34
CA ALA A 100 5.20 11.88 -47.08
C ALA A 100 6.74 11.92 -47.04
N ASN A 101 7.37 11.56 -48.16
CA ASN A 101 8.79 11.80 -48.41
C ASN A 101 8.97 13.18 -49.09
N GLY A 102 10.10 13.86 -48.87
CA GLY A 102 10.41 15.13 -49.55
C GLY A 102 11.51 15.96 -48.85
N THR A 103 12.76 15.50 -48.73
CA THR A 103 13.88 15.62 -49.72
C THR A 103 14.53 17.01 -49.86
N GLY A 104 15.85 17.09 -49.65
CA GLY A 104 16.72 18.27 -49.90
C GLY A 104 17.95 18.25 -48.98
N GLN A 105 19.02 17.50 -49.26
CA GLN A 105 20.15 17.74 -50.21
C GLN A 105 21.29 18.62 -49.65
N GLY A 106 22.55 18.23 -49.92
CA GLY A 106 23.79 18.92 -49.50
C GLY A 106 24.69 18.06 -48.59
N GLN A 107 25.30 16.97 -49.05
CA GLN A 107 26.58 16.88 -49.79
C GLN A 107 27.88 16.93 -48.94
N ASN A 108 28.53 15.75 -48.89
CA ASN A 108 29.97 15.47 -48.96
C ASN A 108 31.01 16.35 -48.23
N SER A 109 31.78 15.70 -47.33
CA SER A 109 33.24 15.62 -47.50
C SER A 109 33.81 14.41 -46.73
N GLU A 110 34.65 13.61 -47.38
CA GLU A 110 35.47 12.60 -46.72
C GLU A 110 36.67 13.26 -46.01
N LEU A 111 37.16 12.64 -44.93
CA LEU A 111 38.59 12.59 -44.62
C LEU A 111 38.87 11.40 -43.68
N SER A 112 40.11 10.92 -43.69
CA SER A 112 40.53 9.64 -43.12
C SER A 112 41.79 9.79 -42.25
N CYS A 113 42.28 8.66 -41.72
CA CYS A 113 43.63 8.50 -41.14
C CYS A 113 43.83 9.18 -39.74
N LEU A 114 44.64 8.70 -38.79
CA LEU A 114 45.56 7.54 -38.71
C LEU A 114 45.89 7.25 -37.21
N ASN A 115 46.26 6.00 -36.86
CA ASN A 115 47.28 5.52 -35.89
C ASN A 115 47.64 6.25 -34.56
N SER A 116 48.24 5.62 -33.52
CA SER A 116 48.39 4.20 -33.11
C SER A 116 49.23 4.08 -31.81
N ALA A 117 48.84 3.23 -30.85
CA ALA A 117 49.67 2.60 -29.80
C ALA A 117 48.82 1.47 -29.15
N GLN A 118 49.20 0.20 -28.96
CA GLN A 118 50.46 -0.49 -28.61
C GLN A 118 51.00 -0.15 -27.21
N ASN A 119 51.37 -1.10 -26.34
CA ASN A 119 51.25 -2.58 -26.37
C ASN A 119 51.28 -3.13 -24.92
N GLY A 120 50.77 -4.35 -24.67
CA GLY A 120 50.72 -4.89 -23.30
C GLY A 120 50.09 -6.29 -23.14
N GLU A 121 50.53 -7.27 -23.93
CA GLU A 121 50.20 -8.70 -23.74
C GLU A 121 50.96 -9.28 -22.50
N SER A 122 50.67 -10.47 -21.94
CA SER A 122 50.21 -11.70 -22.59
C SER A 122 49.65 -12.81 -21.67
N SER A 123 48.65 -13.55 -22.19
CA SER A 123 48.40 -14.99 -21.99
C SER A 123 47.87 -15.49 -20.61
N ALA A 124 47.09 -16.59 -20.49
CA ALA A 124 46.69 -17.60 -21.50
C ALA A 124 45.31 -18.26 -21.22
N ALA A 125 44.63 -18.69 -22.30
CA ALA A 125 43.61 -19.77 -22.45
C ALA A 125 42.38 -19.88 -21.50
N GLY A 126 41.15 -20.15 -21.99
CA GLY A 126 40.67 -20.30 -23.39
C GLY A 126 39.24 -20.87 -23.50
N GLY A 127 38.57 -20.65 -24.65
CA GLY A 127 37.18 -21.09 -24.97
C GLY A 127 36.10 -20.13 -24.44
N ALA A 128 35.21 -19.46 -25.21
CA ALA A 128 34.59 -19.68 -26.53
C ALA A 128 33.57 -20.85 -26.54
N HIS A 129 32.32 -20.73 -27.05
CA HIS A 129 31.69 -19.75 -27.97
C HIS A 129 30.27 -19.28 -27.52
N SER A 130 29.59 -18.48 -28.35
CA SER A 130 28.30 -17.80 -28.08
C SER A 130 27.25 -17.91 -29.22
N ASN A 131 26.02 -17.44 -28.93
CA ASN A 131 24.92 -17.01 -29.84
C ASN A 131 23.95 -18.04 -30.47
N GLY A 132 22.72 -17.56 -30.77
CA GLY A 132 21.62 -18.26 -31.49
C GLY A 132 20.71 -19.10 -30.58
N LEU A 133 19.39 -18.88 -30.38
CA LEU A 133 18.33 -18.06 -30.99
C LEU A 133 17.75 -18.52 -32.35
N LEU A 134 16.46 -18.92 -32.26
CA LEU A 134 15.36 -18.95 -33.26
C LEU A 134 15.08 -20.18 -34.16
N SER A 135 13.81 -20.61 -34.04
CA SER A 135 12.87 -21.14 -35.05
C SER A 135 13.29 -22.22 -36.05
N SER A 136 12.57 -23.34 -35.99
CA SER A 136 12.40 -24.30 -37.10
C SER A 136 10.95 -24.26 -37.63
N THR A 137 10.77 -24.22 -38.94
CA THR A 137 9.47 -24.37 -39.63
C THR A 137 9.57 -25.35 -40.79
N ASN A 138 8.41 -25.85 -41.23
CA ASN A 138 8.27 -26.95 -42.18
C ASN A 138 9.00 -26.74 -43.52
N ASN A 139 9.49 -27.85 -44.10
CA ASN A 139 8.93 -28.31 -45.37
C ASN A 139 9.11 -29.82 -45.55
N GLY A 140 8.08 -30.48 -46.09
CA GLY A 140 8.09 -31.90 -46.42
C GLY A 140 7.35 -32.12 -47.73
N THR A 141 8.03 -32.72 -48.71
CA THR A 141 7.47 -33.05 -50.03
C THR A 141 7.39 -34.56 -50.24
N VAL A 142 6.31 -34.98 -50.88
CA VAL A 142 5.95 -36.39 -51.15
C VAL A 142 6.46 -36.81 -52.52
N VAL A 143 6.88 -38.08 -52.68
CA VAL A 143 6.59 -38.93 -53.86
C VAL A 143 6.87 -40.41 -53.51
N THR A 144 6.15 -41.31 -54.18
CA THR A 144 6.12 -42.77 -53.93
C THR A 144 7.10 -43.58 -54.80
N ALA A 145 7.47 -44.78 -54.32
CA ALA A 145 7.94 -45.89 -55.14
C ALA A 145 7.56 -47.23 -54.47
N ASN A 146 7.40 -48.30 -55.25
CA ASN A 146 6.84 -49.58 -54.76
C ASN A 146 7.47 -50.80 -55.49
N ASN A 147 7.21 -52.00 -54.95
CA ASN A 147 7.48 -53.35 -55.52
C ASN A 147 8.90 -53.97 -55.37
N GLY A 148 8.90 -55.26 -54.99
CA GLY A 148 10.03 -56.20 -55.00
C GLY A 148 9.57 -57.56 -54.41
N VAL A 149 9.65 -58.65 -55.19
CA VAL A 149 9.02 -59.96 -54.87
C VAL A 149 10.09 -60.98 -54.40
N PRO A 150 9.78 -61.91 -53.45
CA PRO A 150 10.79 -62.72 -52.76
C PRO A 150 11.09 -64.10 -53.40
N ALA A 151 12.10 -64.80 -52.86
CA ALA A 151 12.46 -66.18 -53.19
C ALA A 151 12.61 -67.06 -51.92
N PRO A 152 12.49 -68.41 -51.98
CA PRO A 152 12.03 -69.22 -50.85
C PRO A 152 13.01 -70.28 -50.30
N GLY A 153 12.70 -70.83 -49.11
CA GLY A 153 13.35 -72.03 -48.54
C GLY A 153 12.59 -72.62 -47.34
N ASN A 154 12.16 -73.88 -47.47
CA ASN A 154 11.40 -74.70 -46.49
C ASN A 154 11.77 -76.20 -46.80
N PRO A 155 11.37 -77.26 -46.06
CA PRO A 155 10.65 -77.34 -44.78
C PRO A 155 11.20 -78.38 -43.75
N ALA A 156 10.60 -78.45 -42.55
CA ALA A 156 10.39 -79.67 -41.74
C ALA A 156 9.37 -79.36 -40.61
N THR A 157 8.12 -79.85 -40.61
CA THR A 157 7.64 -81.13 -40.00
C THR A 157 8.19 -81.45 -38.60
N SER A 158 7.38 -81.71 -37.57
CA SER A 158 5.90 -81.84 -37.50
C SER A 158 5.36 -81.89 -36.06
N THR A 159 4.08 -81.50 -35.86
CA THR A 159 3.14 -81.87 -34.76
C THR A 159 3.52 -81.58 -33.29
N ALA A 160 2.60 -81.23 -32.37
CA ALA A 160 1.21 -80.74 -32.44
C ALA A 160 0.77 -80.26 -31.03
N THR A 161 -0.26 -79.39 -30.95
CA THR A 161 -1.00 -78.99 -29.71
C THR A 161 -0.17 -78.28 -28.61
N THR A 162 -0.69 -77.41 -27.72
CA THR A 162 -2.08 -77.02 -27.40
C THR A 162 -2.14 -75.59 -26.81
N LEU A 163 -3.36 -75.03 -26.72
CA LEU A 163 -3.75 -73.78 -26.01
C LEU A 163 -3.17 -72.46 -26.56
N GLY A 164 -3.99 -71.42 -26.53
CA GLY A 164 -3.62 -70.05 -26.89
C GLY A 164 -3.61 -69.11 -25.68
N SER A 165 -3.02 -67.93 -25.86
CA SER A 165 -3.14 -66.80 -24.97
C SER A 165 -3.09 -65.52 -25.81
N GLU A 166 -4.04 -64.60 -25.60
CA GLU A 166 -4.11 -63.36 -26.37
C GLU A 166 -2.99 -62.41 -25.94
N THR A 167 -1.99 -62.21 -26.80
CA THR A 167 -0.89 -61.28 -26.54
C THR A 167 -1.36 -59.83 -26.72
N GLY A 168 -1.99 -59.29 -25.67
CA GLY A 168 -2.44 -57.90 -25.59
C GLY A 168 -1.32 -56.91 -25.93
N SER A 169 -1.53 -56.13 -26.99
CA SER A 169 -0.50 -55.22 -27.52
C SER A 169 -0.11 -54.14 -26.51
N MET A 170 1.16 -54.15 -26.09
CA MET A 170 1.71 -53.10 -25.21
C MET A 170 1.76 -51.75 -25.95
N LYS A 171 0.73 -50.92 -25.74
CA LYS A 171 0.74 -49.52 -26.21
C LYS A 171 1.99 -48.82 -25.67
N LYS A 172 2.88 -48.37 -26.58
CA LYS A 172 4.11 -47.67 -26.22
C LYS A 172 3.76 -46.42 -25.41
N LYS A 173 4.24 -46.33 -24.16
CA LYS A 173 4.04 -45.15 -23.31
C LYS A 173 4.60 -43.91 -24.02
N LYS A 174 3.78 -42.85 -24.12
CA LYS A 174 4.29 -41.50 -24.45
C LYS A 174 5.27 -41.11 -23.34
N ARG A 175 6.48 -40.69 -23.72
CA ARG A 175 7.45 -40.14 -22.77
C ARG A 175 7.14 -38.65 -22.59
N LEU A 176 6.47 -38.32 -21.50
CA LEU A 176 6.09 -36.97 -21.12
C LEU A 176 7.32 -36.14 -20.73
N SER A 177 7.20 -34.81 -20.74
CA SER A 177 8.19 -33.93 -20.11
C SER A 177 7.92 -33.83 -18.60
N GLN A 178 8.93 -33.47 -17.80
CA GLN A 178 8.75 -33.26 -16.35
C GLN A 178 7.64 -32.25 -16.05
N SER A 179 7.54 -31.19 -16.85
CA SER A 179 6.46 -30.20 -16.79
C SER A 179 5.07 -30.78 -17.05
N ASP A 180 4.94 -31.71 -18.01
CA ASP A 180 3.65 -32.37 -18.28
C ASP A 180 3.28 -33.31 -17.11
N GLU A 181 4.24 -34.08 -16.60
CA GLU A 181 4.02 -34.96 -15.44
C GLU A 181 3.61 -34.17 -14.19
N ASP A 182 4.28 -33.05 -13.91
CA ASP A 182 3.97 -32.18 -12.78
C ASP A 182 2.59 -31.51 -12.94
N VAL A 183 2.23 -31.05 -14.15
CA VAL A 183 0.89 -30.51 -14.46
C VAL A 183 -0.19 -31.57 -14.30
N ILE A 184 0.03 -32.80 -14.78
CA ILE A 184 -0.92 -33.92 -14.62
C ILE A 184 -1.11 -34.26 -13.14
N ARG A 185 -0.05 -34.23 -12.33
CA ARG A 185 -0.15 -34.44 -10.87
C ARG A 185 -0.91 -33.30 -10.18
N LEU A 186 -0.72 -32.04 -10.59
CA LEU A 186 -1.46 -30.89 -10.06
C LEU A 186 -2.95 -30.94 -10.42
N ILE A 187 -3.29 -31.29 -11.67
CA ILE A 187 -4.68 -31.49 -12.12
C ILE A 187 -5.30 -32.67 -11.37
N GLY A 188 -4.60 -33.79 -11.25
CA GLY A 188 -5.04 -34.96 -10.47
C GLY A 188 -5.32 -34.63 -9.00
N GLN A 189 -4.48 -33.81 -8.36
CA GLN A 189 -4.71 -33.34 -6.98
C GLN A 189 -5.99 -32.49 -6.88
N HIS A 190 -6.22 -31.60 -7.84
CA HIS A 190 -7.41 -30.75 -7.84
C HIS A 190 -8.70 -31.54 -8.09
N LEU A 191 -8.71 -32.44 -9.08
CA LEU A 191 -9.85 -33.33 -9.36
C LEU A 191 -10.15 -34.27 -8.17
N HIS A 192 -9.12 -34.78 -7.49
CA HIS A 192 -9.30 -35.57 -6.26
C HIS A 192 -9.91 -34.73 -5.13
N GLY A 193 -9.49 -33.46 -5.00
CA GLY A 193 -10.09 -32.50 -4.06
C GLY A 193 -11.54 -32.12 -4.38
N LEU A 194 -11.98 -32.27 -5.63
CA LEU A 194 -13.39 -32.15 -6.06
C LEU A 194 -14.16 -33.48 -5.95
N GLY A 195 -13.54 -34.57 -5.49
CA GLY A 195 -14.14 -35.90 -5.35
C GLY A 195 -14.26 -36.70 -6.66
N LEU A 196 -13.67 -36.23 -7.77
CA LEU A 196 -13.73 -36.86 -9.10
C LEU A 196 -12.76 -38.05 -9.25
N ASN A 197 -12.76 -38.95 -8.26
CA ASN A 197 -11.77 -40.00 -8.07
C ASN A 197 -11.63 -40.93 -9.29
N GLN A 198 -12.75 -41.37 -9.87
CA GLN A 198 -12.76 -42.22 -11.06
C GLN A 198 -12.03 -41.58 -12.26
N THR A 199 -12.16 -40.26 -12.43
CA THR A 199 -11.47 -39.49 -13.48
C THR A 199 -9.97 -39.40 -13.19
N VAL A 200 -9.57 -39.29 -11.92
CA VAL A 200 -8.15 -39.28 -11.51
C VAL A 200 -7.50 -40.63 -11.75
N ASP A 201 -8.16 -41.74 -11.39
CA ASP A 201 -7.63 -43.09 -11.59
C ASP A 201 -7.40 -43.38 -13.08
N LEU A 202 -8.35 -43.02 -13.95
CA LEU A 202 -8.21 -43.12 -15.41
C LEU A 202 -7.08 -42.22 -15.94
N LEU A 203 -7.01 -40.95 -15.52
CA LEU A 203 -5.96 -40.01 -15.92
C LEU A 203 -4.56 -40.52 -15.55
N MET A 204 -4.39 -41.09 -14.36
CA MET A 204 -3.13 -41.68 -13.91
C MET A 204 -2.80 -42.97 -14.67
N GLN A 205 -3.80 -43.79 -15.02
CA GLN A 205 -3.62 -44.98 -15.84
C GLN A 205 -3.19 -44.65 -17.28
N GLU A 206 -3.79 -43.63 -17.92
CA GLU A 206 -3.49 -43.24 -19.30
C GLU A 206 -2.16 -42.49 -19.43
N SER A 207 -1.88 -41.54 -18.52
CA SER A 207 -0.60 -40.83 -18.48
C SER A 207 0.56 -41.71 -18.01
N GLY A 208 0.27 -42.74 -17.20
CA GLY A 208 1.28 -43.54 -16.50
C GLY A 208 1.93 -42.81 -15.33
N CYS A 209 1.46 -41.61 -14.97
CA CYS A 209 1.92 -40.84 -13.83
C CYS A 209 1.44 -41.47 -12.50
N ARG A 210 2.00 -41.00 -11.38
CA ARG A 210 1.50 -41.31 -10.04
C ARG A 210 1.32 -40.03 -9.25
N LEU A 211 0.18 -39.87 -8.59
CA LEU A 211 -0.10 -38.71 -7.75
C LEU A 211 0.90 -38.64 -6.57
N GLU A 212 1.09 -39.76 -5.89
CA GLU A 212 1.91 -39.92 -4.68
C GLU A 212 2.92 -41.08 -4.82
N HIS A 213 3.96 -41.07 -3.98
CA HIS A 213 4.81 -42.25 -3.79
C HIS A 213 4.06 -43.30 -2.93
N PRO A 214 4.13 -44.62 -3.21
CA PRO A 214 3.34 -45.63 -2.49
C PRO A 214 3.49 -45.62 -0.96
N ALA A 215 4.69 -45.33 -0.44
CA ALA A 215 4.92 -45.19 1.00
C ALA A 215 4.20 -43.97 1.62
N ALA A 216 4.02 -42.89 0.86
CA ALA A 216 3.26 -41.73 1.31
C ALA A 216 1.75 -42.03 1.33
N THR A 217 1.25 -42.83 0.37
CA THR A 217 -0.15 -43.26 0.36
C THR A 217 -0.48 -44.23 1.50
N LYS A 218 0.44 -45.14 1.88
CA LYS A 218 0.30 -45.93 3.12
C LYS A 218 0.18 -45.02 4.34
N PHE A 219 1.16 -44.11 4.51
CA PHE A 219 1.22 -43.17 5.62
C PHE A 219 -0.06 -42.33 5.72
N ARG A 220 -0.52 -41.79 4.59
CA ARG A 220 -1.77 -41.04 4.46
C ARG A 220 -2.97 -41.83 4.95
N ASN A 221 -3.08 -43.10 4.55
CA ASN A 221 -4.20 -43.96 4.94
C ASN A 221 -4.15 -44.27 6.44
N HIS A 222 -3.01 -44.72 6.99
CA HIS A 222 -2.86 -44.98 8.42
C HIS A 222 -3.12 -43.73 9.29
N VAL A 223 -2.73 -42.52 8.83
CA VAL A 223 -3.04 -41.25 9.52
C VAL A 223 -4.53 -40.89 9.47
N MET A 224 -5.23 -41.18 8.37
CA MET A 224 -6.67 -40.94 8.27
C MET A 224 -7.51 -41.96 9.05
N GLU A 225 -7.09 -43.23 9.05
CA GLU A 225 -7.69 -44.32 9.82
C GLU A 225 -7.41 -44.20 11.33
N GLY A 226 -6.26 -43.61 11.71
CA GLY A 226 -5.87 -43.34 13.10
C GLY A 226 -4.95 -44.41 13.70
N GLU A 227 -4.28 -45.20 12.86
CA GLU A 227 -3.35 -46.25 13.29
C GLU A 227 -1.95 -45.65 13.56
N TRP A 228 -1.87 -44.82 14.60
CA TRP A 228 -0.73 -43.95 14.89
C TRP A 228 0.63 -44.67 14.94
N ASP A 229 0.69 -45.89 15.48
CA ASP A 229 1.95 -46.64 15.62
C ASP A 229 2.43 -47.22 14.26
N LYS A 230 1.50 -47.51 13.33
CA LYS A 230 1.85 -47.82 11.93
C LYS A 230 2.28 -46.57 11.17
N ALA A 231 1.63 -45.44 11.42
CA ALA A 231 2.03 -44.16 10.83
C ALA A 231 3.44 -43.73 11.28
N GLU A 232 3.88 -44.05 12.51
CA GLU A 232 5.28 -43.88 12.90
C GLU A 232 6.22 -44.84 12.15
N SER A 233 5.84 -46.11 11.95
CA SER A 233 6.62 -47.05 11.14
C SER A 233 6.81 -46.55 9.70
N ASP A 234 5.74 -46.09 9.07
CA ASP A 234 5.78 -45.51 7.72
C ASP A 234 6.61 -44.21 7.67
N LEU A 235 6.58 -43.37 8.71
CA LEU A 235 7.44 -42.18 8.80
C LEU A 235 8.93 -42.56 8.84
N ASN A 236 9.27 -43.71 9.43
CA ASN A 236 10.62 -44.25 9.42
C ASN A 236 11.00 -44.89 8.05
N GLU A 237 10.05 -45.37 7.25
CA GLU A 237 10.27 -45.72 5.83
C GLU A 237 10.52 -44.45 5.00
N LEU A 238 9.66 -43.42 5.16
CA LEU A 238 9.74 -42.14 4.46
C LEU A 238 11.01 -41.33 4.77
N LYS A 239 11.63 -41.54 5.93
CA LYS A 239 12.93 -40.94 6.32
C LYS A 239 14.02 -41.10 5.26
N ALA A 240 14.03 -42.21 4.52
CA ALA A 240 15.01 -42.45 3.45
C ALA A 240 14.83 -41.51 2.23
N LEU A 241 13.67 -40.87 2.09
CA LEU A 241 13.32 -39.96 0.99
C LEU A 241 13.35 -38.48 1.40
N MET A 242 13.69 -38.18 2.66
CA MET A 242 13.62 -36.82 3.23
C MET A 242 15.00 -36.20 3.43
N HIS A 243 15.26 -35.09 2.72
CA HIS A 243 16.54 -34.37 2.73
C HIS A 243 16.86 -33.61 4.03
N SER A 244 15.95 -33.54 5.01
CA SER A 244 16.19 -32.83 6.27
C SER A 244 15.71 -33.60 7.51
N PRO A 245 16.57 -33.86 8.51
CA PRO A 245 16.18 -34.61 9.71
C PRO A 245 15.23 -33.82 10.62
N ASN A 246 15.34 -32.49 10.63
CA ASN A 246 14.50 -31.61 11.45
C ASN A 246 13.02 -31.64 11.03
N ALA A 247 12.72 -31.90 9.75
CA ALA A 247 11.34 -32.10 9.28
C ALA A 247 10.71 -33.36 9.87
N ILE A 248 11.48 -34.45 10.02
CA ILE A 248 11.00 -35.72 10.58
C ILE A 248 10.65 -35.56 12.07
N VAL A 249 11.48 -34.85 12.83
CA VAL A 249 11.20 -34.53 14.25
C VAL A 249 9.90 -33.72 14.38
N ARG A 250 9.68 -32.75 13.48
CA ARG A 250 8.43 -31.96 13.41
C ARG A 250 7.22 -32.80 13.06
N MET A 251 7.33 -33.67 12.05
CA MET A 251 6.25 -34.58 11.66
C MET A 251 5.89 -35.56 12.78
N LYS A 252 6.89 -36.18 13.42
CA LYS A 252 6.66 -37.06 14.58
C LYS A 252 6.01 -36.29 15.74
N PHE A 253 6.46 -35.08 16.07
CA PHE A 253 5.83 -34.26 17.09
C PHE A 253 4.34 -33.99 16.78
N LEU A 254 4.00 -33.66 15.54
CA LEU A 254 2.61 -33.39 15.12
C LEU A 254 1.72 -34.64 15.16
N LEU A 255 2.23 -35.80 14.72
CA LEU A 255 1.52 -37.08 14.84
C LEU A 255 1.24 -37.42 16.31
N LEU A 256 2.27 -37.33 17.16
CA LEU A 256 2.16 -37.61 18.59
C LEU A 256 1.24 -36.62 19.32
N GLN A 257 1.20 -35.36 18.90
CA GLN A 257 0.26 -34.37 19.42
C GLN A 257 -1.20 -34.77 19.13
N GLN A 258 -1.51 -35.29 17.93
CA GLN A 258 -2.86 -35.79 17.63
C GLN A 258 -3.16 -37.12 18.35
N LYS A 259 -2.21 -38.07 18.39
CA LYS A 259 -2.30 -39.32 19.19
C LYS A 259 -2.66 -39.01 20.65
N TYR A 260 -2.01 -38.01 21.23
CA TYR A 260 -2.26 -37.51 22.59
C TYR A 260 -3.67 -36.91 22.75
N LEU A 261 -4.11 -36.03 21.85
CA LEU A 261 -5.45 -35.40 21.92
C LEU A 261 -6.58 -36.43 21.74
N GLU A 262 -6.43 -37.38 20.82
CA GLU A 262 -7.43 -38.45 20.62
C GLU A 262 -7.50 -39.40 21.83
N TYR A 263 -6.38 -39.68 22.52
CA TYR A 263 -6.42 -40.45 23.78
C TYR A 263 -7.04 -39.66 24.95
N LEU A 264 -6.84 -38.35 25.04
CA LEU A 264 -7.54 -37.54 26.06
C LEU A 264 -9.05 -37.55 25.84
N GLU A 265 -9.52 -37.43 24.58
CA GLU A 265 -10.95 -37.49 24.26
C GLU A 265 -11.55 -38.88 24.44
N ASP A 266 -10.80 -39.95 24.18
CA ASP A 266 -11.17 -41.35 24.51
C ASP A 266 -11.14 -41.64 26.03
N GLY A 267 -10.79 -40.67 26.89
CA GLY A 267 -10.69 -40.84 28.36
C GLY A 267 -9.46 -41.62 28.82
N LYS A 268 -8.51 -41.91 27.93
CA LYS A 268 -7.31 -42.75 28.14
C LYS A 268 -6.15 -41.95 28.72
N VAL A 269 -6.35 -41.44 29.94
CA VAL A 269 -5.43 -40.52 30.61
C VAL A 269 -4.05 -41.14 30.87
N LEU A 270 -3.96 -42.45 31.14
CA LEU A 270 -2.69 -43.14 31.38
C LEU A 270 -1.86 -43.27 30.10
N GLU A 271 -2.50 -43.66 28.99
CA GLU A 271 -1.89 -43.75 27.67
C GLU A 271 -1.49 -42.38 27.13
N ALA A 272 -2.34 -41.35 27.30
CA ALA A 272 -2.00 -39.97 26.98
C ALA A 272 -0.79 -39.46 27.78
N LEU A 273 -0.73 -39.75 29.10
CA LEU A 273 0.41 -39.40 29.95
C LEU A 273 1.68 -40.18 29.55
N HIS A 274 1.56 -41.41 29.07
CA HIS A 274 2.67 -42.17 28.50
C HIS A 274 3.21 -41.49 27.23
N VAL A 275 2.36 -41.18 26.26
CA VAL A 275 2.75 -40.46 25.02
C VAL A 275 3.44 -39.13 25.35
N LEU A 276 2.92 -38.36 26.32
CA LEU A 276 3.53 -37.08 26.71
C LEU A 276 4.94 -37.26 27.31
N ARG A 277 5.14 -38.24 28.21
CA ARG A 277 6.41 -38.44 28.93
C ARG A 277 7.44 -39.26 28.15
N ALA A 278 7.03 -40.30 27.43
CA ALA A 278 7.91 -41.27 26.78
C ALA A 278 8.11 -41.02 25.28
N GLU A 279 7.14 -40.39 24.59
CA GLU A 279 7.20 -40.22 23.13
C GLU A 279 7.45 -38.73 22.74
N LEU A 280 6.76 -37.77 23.37
CA LEU A 280 6.89 -36.33 23.09
C LEU A 280 8.09 -35.68 23.80
N THR A 281 8.22 -35.85 25.12
CA THR A 281 9.26 -35.16 25.91
C THR A 281 10.70 -35.43 25.41
N PRO A 282 11.08 -36.67 25.00
CA PRO A 282 12.44 -36.94 24.50
C PRO A 282 12.80 -36.22 23.19
N LEU A 283 11.82 -35.73 22.41
CA LEU A 283 12.08 -35.01 21.16
C LEU A 283 12.69 -33.62 21.39
N LYS A 284 12.55 -33.06 22.60
CA LYS A 284 13.02 -31.71 22.99
C LYS A 284 12.60 -30.58 22.04
N TYR A 285 11.50 -30.78 21.30
CA TYR A 285 10.98 -29.84 20.32
C TYR A 285 9.77 -29.08 20.91
N ASN A 286 9.81 -27.75 20.85
CA ASN A 286 8.76 -26.85 21.36
C ASN A 286 8.28 -27.20 22.78
N THR A 287 9.15 -26.98 23.76
CA THR A 287 8.87 -27.20 25.20
C THR A 287 7.67 -26.40 25.71
N GLU A 288 7.49 -25.16 25.23
CA GLU A 288 6.32 -24.33 25.56
C GLU A 288 5.00 -25.03 25.19
N ARG A 289 4.90 -25.60 23.98
CA ARG A 289 3.70 -26.35 23.59
C ARG A 289 3.52 -27.62 24.40
N ILE A 290 4.60 -28.28 24.84
CA ILE A 290 4.53 -29.44 25.76
C ILE A 290 3.97 -29.01 27.13
N HIS A 291 4.38 -27.86 27.66
CA HIS A 291 3.80 -27.32 28.90
C HIS A 291 2.30 -27.02 28.74
N ILE A 292 1.88 -26.39 27.63
CA ILE A 292 0.46 -26.15 27.34
C ILE A 292 -0.31 -27.48 27.22
N LEU A 293 0.24 -28.48 26.50
CA LEU A 293 -0.37 -29.81 26.38
C LEU A 293 -0.54 -30.47 27.76
N SER A 294 0.43 -30.34 28.67
CA SER A 294 0.30 -30.88 30.03
C SER A 294 -0.84 -30.25 30.84
N GLY A 295 -1.22 -29.00 30.55
CA GLY A 295 -2.39 -28.34 31.13
C GLY A 295 -3.73 -28.94 30.69
N TYR A 296 -3.78 -29.60 29.53
CA TYR A 296 -5.01 -30.24 29.04
C TYR A 296 -5.43 -31.48 29.84
N LEU A 297 -4.51 -32.10 30.61
CA LEU A 297 -4.84 -33.17 31.57
C LEU A 297 -5.79 -32.70 32.70
N MET A 298 -5.95 -31.40 32.90
CA MET A 298 -6.84 -30.81 33.91
C MET A 298 -8.26 -30.53 33.37
N CYS A 299 -8.64 -31.09 32.23
CA CYS A 299 -9.98 -30.93 31.63
C CYS A 299 -10.89 -32.09 32.03
N SER A 300 -12.07 -31.77 32.58
CA SER A 300 -13.07 -32.74 33.04
C SER A 300 -13.93 -33.32 31.92
N HIS A 301 -14.15 -32.56 30.85
CA HIS A 301 -14.99 -32.95 29.72
C HIS A 301 -14.27 -32.80 28.38
N SER A 302 -14.67 -33.59 27.38
CA SER A 302 -14.16 -33.53 26.01
C SER A 302 -14.42 -32.17 25.36
N ASP A 303 -15.53 -31.50 25.67
CA ASP A 303 -15.83 -30.18 25.14
C ASP A 303 -14.96 -29.07 25.77
N ASP A 304 -14.55 -29.21 27.05
CA ASP A 304 -13.53 -28.35 27.67
C ASP A 304 -12.19 -28.47 26.93
N LEU A 305 -11.83 -29.69 26.53
CA LEU A 305 -10.61 -29.99 25.78
C LEU A 305 -10.66 -29.37 24.37
N ARG A 306 -11.76 -29.57 23.63
CA ARG A 306 -11.99 -28.98 22.30
C ARG A 306 -11.87 -27.46 22.34
N ALA A 307 -12.49 -26.82 23.32
CA ALA A 307 -12.43 -25.37 23.52
C ALA A 307 -11.00 -24.88 23.86
N LYS A 308 -10.31 -25.51 24.82
CA LYS A 308 -8.95 -25.11 25.25
C LYS A 308 -7.83 -25.47 24.24
N ALA A 309 -8.10 -26.38 23.31
CA ALA A 309 -7.16 -26.82 22.29
C ALA A 309 -7.42 -26.22 20.89
N GLU A 310 -8.51 -25.47 20.71
CA GLU A 310 -9.02 -24.99 19.41
C GLU A 310 -9.12 -26.13 18.38
N TRP A 311 -9.68 -27.25 18.82
CA TRP A 311 -9.62 -28.54 18.13
C TRP A 311 -11.01 -29.16 17.97
N GLU A 312 -11.35 -29.55 16.74
CA GLU A 312 -12.69 -30.01 16.32
C GLU A 312 -13.06 -31.42 16.79
N GLY A 313 -12.30 -32.00 17.72
CA GLY A 313 -12.45 -33.39 18.14
C GLY A 313 -11.80 -34.40 17.18
N LYS A 314 -11.82 -35.67 17.59
CA LYS A 314 -11.40 -36.85 16.84
C LYS A 314 -12.31 -37.07 15.64
N GLY A 315 -11.75 -36.93 14.43
CA GLY A 315 -12.51 -37.11 13.20
C GLY A 315 -11.69 -36.85 11.94
N THR A 316 -12.32 -37.05 10.79
CA THR A 316 -11.69 -36.82 9.46
C THR A 316 -11.25 -35.37 9.26
N SER A 317 -11.95 -34.38 9.84
CA SER A 317 -11.59 -32.96 9.76
C SER A 317 -10.26 -32.64 10.46
N SER A 318 -10.08 -33.09 11.70
CA SER A 318 -8.83 -32.85 12.46
C SER A 318 -7.65 -33.64 11.89
N ARG A 319 -7.88 -34.89 11.45
CA ARG A 319 -6.87 -35.71 10.76
C ARG A 319 -6.49 -35.14 9.38
N SER A 320 -7.44 -34.57 8.64
CA SER A 320 -7.18 -33.85 7.39
C SER A 320 -6.37 -32.56 7.64
N LYS A 321 -6.71 -31.78 8.68
CA LYS A 321 -5.93 -30.60 9.09
C LYS A 321 -4.52 -30.96 9.59
N LEU A 322 -4.34 -32.13 10.19
CA LEU A 322 -3.02 -32.69 10.50
C LEU A 322 -2.27 -33.05 9.20
N LEU A 323 -2.94 -33.74 8.26
CA LEU A 323 -2.35 -34.14 6.98
C LEU A 323 -1.91 -32.93 6.14
N ASP A 324 -2.72 -31.86 6.06
CA ASP A 324 -2.34 -30.58 5.41
C ASP A 324 -1.05 -30.01 6.03
N LYS A 325 -0.91 -30.06 7.37
CA LYS A 325 0.31 -29.63 8.09
C LYS A 325 1.49 -30.56 7.85
N LEU A 326 1.28 -31.87 7.73
CA LEU A 326 2.35 -32.85 7.47
C LEU A 326 2.87 -32.74 6.02
N GLN A 327 1.98 -32.49 5.05
CA GLN A 327 2.33 -32.31 3.64
C GLN A 327 3.30 -31.14 3.40
N THR A 328 3.27 -30.06 4.21
CA THR A 328 4.22 -28.94 4.04
C THR A 328 5.68 -29.28 4.40
N TYR A 329 5.90 -30.40 5.10
CA TYR A 329 7.24 -30.91 5.43
C TYR A 329 7.73 -32.02 4.48
N LEU A 330 6.86 -32.58 3.65
CA LEU A 330 7.21 -33.61 2.67
C LEU A 330 7.74 -32.98 1.37
N PRO A 331 8.73 -33.61 0.70
CA PRO A 331 9.22 -33.11 -0.58
C PRO A 331 8.16 -33.33 -1.68
N PRO A 332 7.92 -32.35 -2.59
CA PRO A 332 6.89 -32.42 -3.64
C PRO A 332 6.97 -33.65 -4.56
N SER A 333 8.14 -34.26 -4.69
CA SER A 333 8.32 -35.52 -5.43
C SER A 333 7.54 -36.68 -4.80
N VAL A 334 7.54 -36.78 -3.47
CA VAL A 334 6.91 -37.85 -2.67
C VAL A 334 5.41 -37.64 -2.53
N MET A 335 5.00 -36.41 -2.18
CA MET A 335 3.60 -36.00 -2.03
C MET A 335 3.48 -34.50 -2.34
N LEU A 336 2.48 -34.10 -3.12
CA LEU A 336 2.26 -32.68 -3.42
C LEU A 336 1.80 -31.91 -2.16
N PRO A 337 2.26 -30.67 -1.94
CA PRO A 337 1.70 -29.78 -0.91
C PRO A 337 0.19 -29.56 -1.11
N PRO A 338 -0.59 -29.28 -0.06
CA PRO A 338 -2.04 -29.28 -0.14
C PRO A 338 -2.54 -28.16 -1.05
N ARG A 339 -3.48 -28.49 -1.95
CA ARG A 339 -4.12 -27.55 -2.89
C ARG A 339 -3.12 -26.75 -3.73
N ARG A 340 -1.98 -27.33 -4.13
CA ARG A 340 -0.86 -26.61 -4.77
C ARG A 340 -1.26 -25.86 -6.05
N LEU A 341 -2.18 -26.40 -6.85
CA LEU A 341 -2.74 -25.71 -8.02
C LEU A 341 -3.44 -24.39 -7.63
N GLN A 342 -4.23 -24.39 -6.56
CA GLN A 342 -4.89 -23.19 -6.05
C GLN A 342 -3.88 -22.15 -5.54
N THR A 343 -2.76 -22.59 -4.96
CA THR A 343 -1.64 -21.69 -4.59
C THR A 343 -0.97 -21.08 -5.83
N LEU A 344 -0.75 -21.87 -6.89
CA LEU A 344 -0.15 -21.38 -8.13
C LEU A 344 -1.05 -20.38 -8.87
N LEU A 345 -2.36 -20.66 -8.94
CA LEU A 345 -3.35 -19.75 -9.51
C LEU A 345 -3.44 -18.44 -8.72
N ARG A 346 -3.40 -18.51 -7.39
CA ARG A 346 -3.30 -17.34 -6.49
C ARG A 346 -2.05 -16.51 -6.81
N GLN A 347 -0.89 -17.15 -6.88
CA GLN A 347 0.38 -16.49 -7.21
C GLN A 347 0.35 -15.86 -8.62
N ALA A 348 -0.31 -16.48 -9.59
CA ALA A 348 -0.50 -15.92 -10.93
C ALA A 348 -1.42 -14.68 -10.92
N VAL A 349 -2.55 -14.73 -10.22
CA VAL A 349 -3.47 -13.59 -10.06
C VAL A 349 -2.83 -12.44 -9.29
N GLU A 350 -2.03 -12.72 -8.27
CA GLU A 350 -1.22 -11.72 -7.55
C GLU A 350 -0.22 -11.04 -8.50
N LEU A 351 0.50 -11.80 -9.32
CA LEU A 351 1.42 -11.26 -10.34
C LEU A 351 0.73 -10.52 -11.49
N GLN A 352 -0.49 -10.91 -11.89
CA GLN A 352 -1.31 -10.17 -12.85
C GLN A 352 -1.79 -8.84 -12.26
N ARG A 353 -2.29 -8.83 -11.01
CA ARG A 353 -2.69 -7.62 -10.28
C ARG A 353 -1.52 -6.65 -10.14
N ASP A 354 -0.33 -7.13 -9.81
CA ASP A 354 0.90 -6.32 -9.80
C ASP A 354 1.22 -5.72 -11.17
N ARG A 355 1.05 -6.47 -12.26
CA ARG A 355 1.33 -5.98 -13.62
C ARG A 355 0.26 -5.02 -14.15
N CYS A 356 -0.89 -4.92 -13.49
CA CYS A 356 -2.02 -4.11 -13.95
C CYS A 356 -1.84 -2.62 -13.57
N LEU A 357 -1.60 -1.77 -14.57
CA LEU A 357 -1.29 -0.34 -14.42
C LEU A 357 -2.36 0.50 -13.71
N TYR A 358 -3.61 0.03 -13.61
CA TYR A 358 -4.72 0.76 -13.00
C TYR A 358 -5.40 -0.01 -11.85
N HIS A 359 -4.76 -1.06 -11.31
CA HIS A 359 -5.36 -1.85 -10.22
C HIS A 359 -5.43 -1.05 -8.92
N ASN A 360 -6.63 -0.62 -8.54
CA ASN A 360 -6.85 0.33 -7.45
C ASN A 360 -7.93 -0.14 -6.45
N THR A 361 -8.41 -1.38 -6.56
CA THR A 361 -9.52 -1.89 -5.76
C THR A 361 -9.09 -2.91 -4.69
N LYS A 362 -9.85 -2.94 -3.59
CA LYS A 362 -9.83 -4.04 -2.61
C LYS A 362 -10.57 -5.24 -3.20
N LEU A 363 -9.96 -5.93 -4.17
CA LEU A 363 -10.38 -7.30 -4.49
C LEU A 363 -9.87 -8.21 -3.37
N ASP A 364 -10.82 -8.81 -2.65
CA ASP A 364 -10.56 -9.89 -1.70
C ASP A 364 -9.64 -10.93 -2.33
N SER A 365 -8.75 -11.53 -1.53
CA SER A 365 -7.82 -12.54 -2.02
C SER A 365 -8.48 -13.89 -2.33
N ASN A 366 -9.77 -13.91 -2.67
CA ASN A 366 -10.48 -15.09 -3.13
C ASN A 366 -10.49 -15.16 -4.66
N LEU A 367 -10.18 -16.36 -5.18
CA LEU A 367 -10.04 -16.61 -6.62
C LEU A 367 -11.37 -16.43 -7.37
N ASP A 368 -12.49 -16.66 -6.69
CA ASP A 368 -13.84 -16.53 -7.22
C ASP A 368 -14.19 -15.09 -7.67
N SER A 369 -13.38 -14.09 -7.28
CA SER A 369 -13.55 -12.68 -7.67
C SER A 369 -12.82 -12.26 -8.96
N VAL A 370 -11.99 -13.15 -9.54
CA VAL A 370 -11.17 -12.87 -10.73
C VAL A 370 -11.36 -13.96 -11.78
N SER A 371 -11.56 -13.57 -13.03
CA SER A 371 -11.60 -14.54 -14.14
C SER A 371 -10.24 -15.21 -14.31
N LEU A 372 -10.17 -16.52 -14.08
CA LEU A 372 -8.95 -17.31 -14.33
C LEU A 372 -8.74 -17.65 -15.82
N LEU A 373 -9.67 -17.23 -16.69
CA LEU A 373 -9.67 -17.50 -18.14
C LEU A 373 -9.06 -16.37 -18.97
N VAL A 374 -8.88 -15.18 -18.39
CA VAL A 374 -8.39 -13.96 -19.06
C VAL A 374 -7.47 -13.21 -18.09
N ASP A 375 -6.34 -12.68 -18.57
CA ASP A 375 -5.45 -11.87 -17.74
C ASP A 375 -6.18 -10.66 -17.12
N HIS A 376 -5.99 -10.43 -15.82
CA HIS A 376 -6.63 -9.32 -15.09
C HIS A 376 -6.14 -7.95 -15.57
N VAL A 377 -7.02 -7.16 -16.17
CA VAL A 377 -6.75 -5.78 -16.64
C VAL A 377 -7.86 -4.84 -16.15
N CYS A 378 -7.48 -3.81 -15.37
CA CYS A 378 -8.38 -2.73 -14.95
C CYS A 378 -8.44 -1.64 -16.02
N SER A 379 -9.63 -1.08 -16.25
CA SER A 379 -9.82 -0.03 -17.25
C SER A 379 -9.41 1.35 -16.72
N ARG A 380 -8.83 2.21 -17.58
CA ARG A 380 -8.55 3.62 -17.22
C ARG A 380 -9.82 4.40 -16.85
N LYS A 381 -10.99 3.98 -17.36
CA LYS A 381 -12.31 4.54 -16.97
C LYS A 381 -12.60 4.40 -15.47
N GLN A 382 -12.09 3.37 -14.80
CA GLN A 382 -12.30 3.11 -13.36
C GLN A 382 -11.26 3.80 -12.46
N PHE A 383 -10.25 4.46 -13.04
CA PHE A 383 -9.17 5.14 -12.33
C PHE A 383 -9.48 6.63 -12.15
N PRO A 384 -9.02 7.32 -11.07
CA PRO A 384 -9.26 8.75 -10.86
C PRO A 384 -8.51 9.66 -11.85
N CYS A 385 -9.00 9.71 -13.10
CA CYS A 385 -8.52 10.58 -14.18
C CYS A 385 -9.48 11.73 -14.52
N TYR A 386 -10.73 11.70 -14.04
CA TYR A 386 -11.79 12.58 -14.53
C TYR A 386 -12.19 13.56 -13.43
N THR A 387 -12.24 14.86 -13.74
CA THR A 387 -12.79 15.85 -12.81
C THR A 387 -14.28 15.57 -12.64
N GLN A 388 -14.70 15.17 -11.43
CA GLN A 388 -16.10 14.96 -11.07
C GLN A 388 -16.75 16.22 -10.52
N GLN A 389 -15.96 17.05 -9.81
CA GLN A 389 -16.42 18.29 -9.22
C GLN A 389 -15.29 19.33 -9.22
N ILE A 390 -15.68 20.61 -9.37
CA ILE A 390 -14.80 21.77 -9.18
C ILE A 390 -15.43 22.56 -8.02
N LEU A 391 -14.62 22.87 -7.01
CA LEU A 391 -15.02 23.63 -5.83
C LEU A 391 -14.44 25.05 -5.98
N THR A 392 -15.31 26.06 -5.90
CA THR A 392 -14.98 27.47 -6.23
C THR A 392 -15.40 28.45 -5.14
N GLU A 393 -15.57 27.97 -3.90
CA GLU A 393 -16.01 28.80 -2.76
C GLU A 393 -14.85 29.58 -2.10
N HIS A 394 -13.60 29.30 -2.50
CA HIS A 394 -12.43 30.11 -2.12
C HIS A 394 -12.33 31.35 -3.02
N CYS A 395 -11.93 32.48 -2.42
CA CYS A 395 -11.86 33.78 -3.09
C CYS A 395 -10.46 34.10 -3.65
N ASN A 396 -9.48 33.23 -3.45
CA ASN A 396 -8.08 33.45 -3.80
C ASN A 396 -7.33 32.10 -3.97
N GLU A 397 -6.04 32.15 -4.32
CA GLU A 397 -5.14 31.00 -4.48
C GLU A 397 -5.29 29.95 -3.36
N VAL A 398 -5.54 28.68 -3.73
CA VAL A 398 -5.61 27.57 -2.77
C VAL A 398 -4.28 26.84 -2.75
N TRP A 399 -3.54 27.00 -1.65
CA TRP A 399 -2.18 26.47 -1.52
C TRP A 399 -2.16 25.02 -1.05
N PHE A 400 -3.15 24.56 -0.28
CA PHE A 400 -3.12 23.23 0.31
C PHE A 400 -4.49 22.56 0.41
N CYS A 401 -4.54 21.23 0.24
CA CYS A 401 -5.72 20.43 0.56
C CYS A 401 -5.35 19.05 1.09
N LYS A 402 -6.08 18.53 2.09
CA LYS A 402 -5.80 17.20 2.67
C LYS A 402 -7.07 16.50 3.15
N PHE A 403 -7.26 15.24 2.73
CA PHE A 403 -8.31 14.39 3.29
C PHE A 403 -8.00 14.03 4.75
N SER A 404 -9.06 13.85 5.54
CA SER A 404 -9.00 13.24 6.87
C SER A 404 -8.60 11.76 6.78
N ASN A 405 -8.10 11.20 7.87
CA ASN A 405 -7.61 9.82 7.95
C ASN A 405 -8.75 8.79 7.77
N ASP A 406 -9.96 9.12 8.23
CA ASP A 406 -11.21 8.41 7.98
C ASP A 406 -11.76 8.55 6.54
N GLY A 407 -11.17 9.44 5.74
CA GLY A 407 -11.59 9.72 4.36
C GLY A 407 -12.96 10.40 4.22
N THR A 408 -13.64 10.79 5.31
CA THR A 408 -15.00 11.38 5.27
C THR A 408 -15.00 12.90 5.06
N LYS A 409 -13.84 13.56 5.20
CA LYS A 409 -13.70 15.02 5.09
C LYS A 409 -12.50 15.39 4.23
N LEU A 410 -12.57 16.55 3.59
CA LEU A 410 -11.44 17.25 2.97
C LEU A 410 -11.32 18.61 3.66
N ALA A 411 -10.09 19.06 3.94
CA ALA A 411 -9.84 20.46 4.31
C ALA A 411 -9.03 21.13 3.21
N SER A 412 -9.36 22.38 2.87
CA SER A 412 -8.61 23.22 1.93
C SER A 412 -8.22 24.55 2.59
N GLY A 413 -6.97 24.96 2.42
CA GLY A 413 -6.38 26.18 2.97
C GLY A 413 -5.98 27.15 1.86
N SER A 414 -6.33 28.42 2.04
CA SER A 414 -6.28 29.44 0.99
C SER A 414 -5.61 30.73 1.45
N LYS A 415 -5.13 31.49 0.45
CA LYS A 415 -4.63 32.86 0.57
C LYS A 415 -5.70 33.87 0.98
N ASP A 416 -6.98 33.51 0.92
CA ASP A 416 -8.12 34.30 1.43
C ASP A 416 -8.28 34.29 2.97
N THR A 417 -7.35 33.66 3.69
CA THR A 417 -7.32 33.48 5.16
C THR A 417 -8.41 32.57 5.73
N THR A 418 -9.14 31.85 4.87
CA THR A 418 -10.09 30.81 5.29
C THR A 418 -9.53 29.40 5.17
N VAL A 419 -10.07 28.48 5.97
CA VAL A 419 -9.97 27.03 5.76
C VAL A 419 -11.37 26.49 5.57
N ILE A 420 -11.65 25.87 4.42
CA ILE A 420 -12.96 25.26 4.17
C ILE A 420 -12.88 23.75 4.48
N ILE A 421 -13.81 23.28 5.30
CA ILE A 421 -14.04 21.87 5.58
C ILE A 421 -15.18 21.38 4.69
N TRP A 422 -14.91 20.35 3.92
CA TRP A 422 -15.86 19.68 3.04
C TRP A 422 -16.18 18.30 3.60
N GLN A 423 -17.45 17.90 3.55
CA GLN A 423 -17.87 16.54 3.81
C GLN A 423 -17.92 15.75 2.50
N VAL A 424 -17.33 14.55 2.50
CA VAL A 424 -17.42 13.58 1.41
C VAL A 424 -18.72 12.79 1.58
N ASP A 425 -19.52 12.75 0.53
CA ASP A 425 -20.74 11.94 0.45
C ASP A 425 -20.38 10.48 0.12
N PRO A 426 -20.72 9.48 0.96
CA PRO A 426 -20.24 8.11 0.80
C PRO A 426 -20.92 7.32 -0.34
N GLU A 427 -22.04 7.81 -0.87
CA GLU A 427 -22.75 7.16 -1.98
C GLU A 427 -22.41 7.78 -3.32
N THR A 428 -22.32 9.12 -3.38
CA THR A 428 -22.05 9.86 -4.62
C THR A 428 -20.58 10.23 -4.83
N HIS A 429 -19.73 10.11 -3.79
CA HIS A 429 -18.35 10.59 -3.72
C HIS A 429 -18.16 12.10 -3.97
N LEU A 430 -19.25 12.87 -4.06
CA LEU A 430 -19.23 14.32 -4.19
C LEU A 430 -18.94 14.99 -2.84
N LEU A 431 -18.39 16.20 -2.90
CA LEU A 431 -18.07 17.01 -1.72
C LEU A 431 -19.10 18.13 -1.52
N LYS A 432 -19.50 18.34 -0.28
CA LYS A 432 -20.41 19.41 0.15
C LYS A 432 -19.69 20.26 1.21
N GLN A 433 -19.80 21.58 1.13
CA GLN A 433 -19.23 22.46 2.16
C GLN A 433 -19.91 22.18 3.51
N LEU A 434 -19.11 21.88 4.52
CA LEU A 434 -19.58 21.59 5.89
C LEU A 434 -19.43 22.82 6.78
N ARG A 435 -18.26 23.48 6.74
CA ARG A 435 -17.92 24.69 7.50
C ARG A 435 -16.83 25.49 6.80
N THR A 436 -16.80 26.80 7.06
CA THR A 436 -15.63 27.66 6.86
C THR A 436 -15.05 28.01 8.23
N LEU A 437 -13.72 27.99 8.36
CA LEU A 437 -12.98 28.40 9.55
C LEU A 437 -12.27 29.73 9.22
N GLU A 438 -12.65 30.78 9.95
CA GLU A 438 -12.26 32.18 9.67
C GLU A 438 -11.53 32.80 10.86
N GLY A 439 -10.80 33.91 10.63
CA GLY A 439 -10.04 34.59 11.69
C GLY A 439 -8.55 34.23 11.76
N HIS A 440 -8.01 33.56 10.73
CA HIS A 440 -6.57 33.52 10.51
C HIS A 440 -6.07 34.92 10.10
N ALA A 441 -4.93 35.36 10.64
CA ALA A 441 -4.35 36.67 10.36
C ALA A 441 -3.62 36.72 8.99
N TYR A 442 -3.29 35.55 8.45
CA TYR A 442 -2.59 35.35 7.18
C TYR A 442 -3.27 34.22 6.39
N GLY A 443 -2.91 34.07 5.11
CA GLY A 443 -3.31 32.92 4.30
C GLY A 443 -2.80 31.60 4.90
N VAL A 444 -3.48 30.49 4.62
CA VAL A 444 -3.14 29.17 5.17
C VAL A 444 -2.35 28.35 4.16
N SER A 445 -1.09 28.05 4.48
CA SER A 445 -0.12 27.40 3.60
C SER A 445 -0.12 25.86 3.72
N TYR A 446 -0.48 25.34 4.89
CA TYR A 446 -0.35 23.92 5.22
C TYR A 446 -1.38 23.50 6.27
N LEU A 447 -1.86 22.26 6.16
CA LEU A 447 -2.90 21.69 7.03
C LEU A 447 -2.53 20.29 7.53
N ALA A 448 -2.81 20.00 8.80
CA ALA A 448 -2.62 18.66 9.37
C ALA A 448 -3.78 18.23 10.28
N TRP A 449 -4.45 17.16 9.86
CA TRP A 449 -5.46 16.42 10.64
C TRP A 449 -4.81 15.67 11.79
N SER A 450 -5.44 15.67 12.96
CA SER A 450 -5.06 14.80 14.07
C SER A 450 -5.29 13.32 13.73
N PRO A 451 -4.63 12.35 14.40
CA PRO A 451 -4.79 10.92 14.10
C PRO A 451 -6.21 10.37 14.30
N ASP A 452 -7.06 11.10 15.04
CA ASP A 452 -8.47 10.81 15.30
C ASP A 452 -9.45 11.69 14.50
N ASP A 453 -8.94 12.55 13.60
CA ASP A 453 -9.67 13.54 12.81
C ASP A 453 -10.55 14.54 13.59
N ALA A 454 -10.43 14.60 14.92
CA ALA A 454 -11.19 15.50 15.77
C ALA A 454 -10.66 16.96 15.71
N TYR A 455 -9.38 17.13 15.40
CA TYR A 455 -8.71 18.42 15.33
C TYR A 455 -8.00 18.64 14.00
N LEU A 456 -7.92 19.91 13.60
CA LEU A 456 -7.17 20.34 12.43
C LEU A 456 -6.24 21.49 12.84
N ILE A 457 -4.96 21.36 12.48
CA ILE A 457 -4.01 22.46 12.59
C ILE A 457 -3.89 23.17 11.23
N ALA A 458 -3.92 24.50 11.28
CA ALA A 458 -3.60 25.38 10.17
C ALA A 458 -2.32 26.18 10.46
N CYS A 459 -1.43 26.22 9.47
CA CYS A 459 -0.15 26.94 9.47
C CYS A 459 -0.14 28.03 8.40
N GLY A 460 0.63 29.10 8.62
CA GLY A 460 0.75 30.23 7.68
C GLY A 460 2.01 30.18 6.80
N PRO A 461 2.21 31.16 5.90
CA PRO A 461 3.43 31.30 5.10
C PRO A 461 4.65 31.71 5.95
N ASP A 462 5.83 31.83 5.34
CA ASP A 462 7.13 32.13 5.99
C ASP A 462 7.18 33.39 6.89
N ASP A 463 6.21 34.31 6.76
CA ASP A 463 6.07 35.51 7.60
C ASP A 463 5.07 35.37 8.76
N CYS A 464 4.48 34.17 8.95
CA CYS A 464 3.49 33.90 9.98
C CYS A 464 4.10 33.20 11.20
N SER A 465 4.16 33.89 12.34
CA SER A 465 4.57 33.35 13.64
C SER A 465 3.44 32.62 14.40
N GLU A 466 2.27 32.45 13.77
CA GLU A 466 1.04 31.97 14.41
C GLU A 466 0.56 30.65 13.80
N LEU A 467 -0.01 29.79 14.66
CA LEU A 467 -0.57 28.48 14.33
C LEU A 467 -1.93 28.33 15.02
N TRP A 468 -2.91 27.77 14.31
CA TRP A 468 -4.30 27.67 14.78
C TRP A 468 -4.74 26.22 14.90
N LEU A 469 -5.20 25.81 16.08
CA LEU A 469 -5.75 24.49 16.37
C LEU A 469 -7.29 24.57 16.48
N TRP A 470 -7.97 24.01 15.49
CA TRP A 470 -9.42 24.00 15.37
C TRP A 470 -10.02 22.69 15.86
N ASN A 471 -11.13 22.76 16.61
CA ASN A 471 -12.01 21.62 16.82
C ASN A 471 -12.84 21.43 15.54
N VAL A 472 -12.61 20.33 14.82
CA VAL A 472 -13.27 20.10 13.53
C VAL A 472 -14.78 19.95 13.69
N GLN A 473 -15.24 19.35 14.79
CA GLN A 473 -16.64 18.99 15.00
C GLN A 473 -17.51 20.20 15.37
N THR A 474 -17.02 21.10 16.23
CA THR A 474 -17.74 22.34 16.56
C THR A 474 -17.48 23.45 15.53
N GLY A 475 -16.27 23.50 14.96
CA GLY A 475 -15.80 24.62 14.15
C GLY A 475 -15.18 25.76 14.96
N GLU A 476 -14.96 25.56 16.26
CA GLU A 476 -14.39 26.57 17.16
C GLU A 476 -12.87 26.47 17.21
N LEU A 477 -12.20 27.62 17.34
CA LEU A 477 -10.77 27.70 17.59
C LEU A 477 -10.52 27.26 19.05
N ARG A 478 -9.83 26.12 19.24
CA ARG A 478 -9.45 25.65 20.59
C ARG A 478 -8.28 26.47 21.13
N THR A 479 -7.23 26.56 20.32
CA THR A 479 -5.94 27.12 20.74
C THR A 479 -5.34 27.92 19.60
N LYS A 480 -4.80 29.10 19.92
CA LYS A 480 -3.91 29.88 19.05
C LYS A 480 -2.52 29.87 19.67
N MET A 481 -1.50 29.50 18.89
CA MET A 481 -0.15 29.34 19.39
C MET A 481 0.83 30.25 18.62
N SER A 482 1.74 30.88 19.35
CA SER A 482 2.86 31.68 18.84
C SER A 482 3.93 31.71 19.94
N GLN A 483 5.22 31.70 19.58
CA GLN A 483 6.33 31.71 20.55
C GLN A 483 7.09 33.05 20.50
N SER A 484 7.75 33.35 19.38
CA SER A 484 8.28 34.68 19.05
C SER A 484 7.69 35.21 17.76
N HIS A 485 7.56 36.54 17.65
CA HIS A 485 7.17 37.21 16.41
C HIS A 485 8.24 37.14 15.29
N GLU A 486 9.44 36.66 15.61
CA GLU A 486 10.52 36.42 14.64
C GLU A 486 10.53 34.97 14.10
N ASP A 487 9.73 34.07 14.68
CA ASP A 487 9.59 32.68 14.24
C ASP A 487 8.63 32.57 13.04
N SER A 488 8.76 31.50 12.26
CA SER A 488 7.80 31.13 11.21
C SER A 488 7.24 29.73 11.49
N LEU A 489 5.92 29.58 11.60
CA LEU A 489 5.26 28.30 11.85
C LEU A 489 4.57 27.80 10.57
N THR A 490 5.37 27.26 9.65
CA THR A 490 4.94 26.92 8.29
C THR A 490 4.61 25.44 8.08
N SER A 491 5.20 24.55 8.89
CA SER A 491 4.92 23.13 8.85
C SER A 491 4.57 22.58 10.24
N VAL A 492 3.84 21.47 10.25
CA VAL A 492 3.45 20.76 11.46
C VAL A 492 3.31 19.26 11.19
N ALA A 493 3.65 18.46 12.19
CA ALA A 493 3.37 17.04 12.22
C ALA A 493 2.72 16.65 13.55
N TRP A 494 1.68 15.82 13.48
CA TRP A 494 1.03 15.24 14.66
C TRP A 494 1.80 14.02 15.16
N ASN A 495 1.98 13.89 16.46
CA ASN A 495 2.38 12.61 17.03
C ASN A 495 1.24 11.59 16.89
N PRO A 496 1.54 10.29 16.70
CA PRO A 496 0.53 9.22 16.69
C PRO A 496 -0.30 9.09 17.98
N ASP A 497 0.07 9.78 19.07
CA ASP A 497 -0.67 9.79 20.33
C ASP A 497 -1.90 10.73 20.32
N GLY A 498 -2.02 11.61 19.31
CA GLY A 498 -3.09 12.61 19.19
C GLY A 498 -3.08 13.70 20.26
N LYS A 499 -2.05 13.78 21.11
CA LYS A 499 -1.95 14.70 22.25
C LYS A 499 -0.84 15.73 22.09
N ARG A 500 0.13 15.45 21.21
CA ARG A 500 1.22 16.35 20.89
C ARG A 500 1.32 16.57 19.39
N PHE A 501 1.83 17.73 19.03
CA PHE A 501 2.27 18.03 17.66
C PHE A 501 3.62 18.76 17.70
N VAL A 502 4.30 18.78 16.56
CA VAL A 502 5.62 19.37 16.43
C VAL A 502 5.63 20.28 15.21
N THR A 503 6.11 21.52 15.36
CA THR A 503 6.02 22.58 14.36
C THR A 503 7.32 23.37 14.23
N GLY A 504 7.48 24.06 13.11
CA GLY A 504 8.58 24.99 12.85
C GLY A 504 8.49 25.53 11.42
N GLY A 505 9.54 26.23 11.01
CA GLY A 505 9.68 26.74 9.65
C GLY A 505 11.11 27.22 9.35
N GLN A 506 11.25 28.10 8.37
CA GLN A 506 12.55 28.63 7.91
C GLN A 506 13.19 29.63 8.89
N ARG A 507 12.39 30.23 9.77
CA ARG A 507 12.77 31.19 10.82
C ARG A 507 12.33 30.67 12.18
N GLY A 508 13.07 31.03 13.22
CA GLY A 508 12.82 30.54 14.58
C GLY A 508 13.39 29.15 14.86
N GLN A 509 12.84 28.49 15.88
CA GLN A 509 13.24 27.17 16.33
C GLN A 509 12.22 26.08 15.92
N PHE A 510 12.52 24.83 16.26
CA PHE A 510 11.64 23.67 16.03
C PHE A 510 11.04 23.20 17.37
N TYR A 511 9.72 23.26 17.51
CA TYR A 511 8.99 23.17 18.79
C TYR A 511 8.08 21.94 18.88
N GLN A 512 8.10 21.22 20.00
CA GLN A 512 7.07 20.22 20.38
C GLN A 512 6.10 20.83 21.39
N CYS A 513 4.80 20.74 21.12
CA CYS A 513 3.75 21.36 21.91
C CYS A 513 2.60 20.40 22.23
N ASP A 514 1.78 20.74 23.24
CA ASP A 514 0.53 20.07 23.54
C ASP A 514 -0.70 20.73 22.87
N LEU A 515 -1.86 20.08 23.01
CA LEU A 515 -3.15 20.57 22.49
C LEU A 515 -3.61 21.92 23.07
N ASP A 516 -3.07 22.35 24.21
CA ASP A 516 -3.43 23.60 24.88
C ASP A 516 -2.42 24.73 24.56
N GLY A 517 -1.43 24.44 23.70
CA GLY A 517 -0.46 25.40 23.16
C GLY A 517 0.78 25.57 24.04
N ASN A 518 0.93 24.77 25.09
CA ASN A 518 2.11 24.82 25.94
C ASN A 518 3.30 24.21 25.21
N LEU A 519 4.45 24.88 25.31
CA LEU A 519 5.73 24.33 24.85
C LEU A 519 6.15 23.18 25.78
N LEU A 520 6.47 22.03 25.19
CA LEU A 520 7.00 20.86 25.91
C LEU A 520 8.53 20.77 25.78
N ASP A 521 9.05 20.97 24.57
CA ASP A 521 10.49 20.89 24.26
C ASP A 521 10.81 21.59 22.91
N SER A 522 12.08 21.93 22.65
CA SER A 522 12.49 22.67 21.45
C SER A 522 13.94 22.44 21.01
N TRP A 523 14.18 22.35 19.71
CA TRP A 523 15.51 22.29 19.11
C TRP A 523 15.95 23.66 18.57
N GLU A 524 17.01 24.22 19.13
CA GLU A 524 17.57 25.51 18.70
C GLU A 524 18.40 25.40 17.40
N GLY A 525 18.28 26.41 16.54
CA GLY A 525 19.06 26.55 15.30
C GLY A 525 18.62 25.66 14.14
N VAL A 526 17.60 24.81 14.34
CA VAL A 526 17.08 23.88 13.32
C VAL A 526 15.99 24.56 12.50
N ARG A 527 16.32 24.93 11.26
CA ARG A 527 15.37 25.49 10.28
C ARG A 527 14.77 24.36 9.45
N VAL A 528 13.45 24.34 9.32
CA VAL A 528 12.70 23.23 8.71
C VAL A 528 11.79 23.72 7.58
N GLN A 529 11.65 22.94 6.51
CA GLN A 529 10.69 23.20 5.43
C GLN A 529 9.41 22.37 5.59
N CYS A 530 9.58 21.09 5.90
CA CYS A 530 8.49 20.12 6.04
C CYS A 530 8.82 19.11 7.14
N LEU A 531 7.77 18.64 7.84
CA LEU A 531 7.84 17.82 9.06
C LEU A 531 6.98 16.56 8.95
N TRP A 532 7.43 15.46 9.56
CA TRP A 532 6.66 14.22 9.67
C TRP A 532 7.03 13.39 10.91
N CYS A 533 6.09 13.07 11.79
CA CYS A 533 6.31 12.16 12.92
C CYS A 533 6.19 10.70 12.46
N LEU A 534 7.13 9.84 12.82
CA LEU A 534 7.04 8.40 12.56
C LEU A 534 6.04 7.72 13.50
N ASN A 535 5.56 6.55 13.07
CA ASN A 535 4.63 5.69 13.82
C ASN A 535 5.21 5.16 15.15
N ASP A 536 6.50 5.42 15.44
CA ASP A 536 7.12 5.12 16.74
C ASP A 536 6.73 6.14 17.85
N GLY A 537 6.21 7.30 17.47
CA GLY A 537 5.84 8.40 18.37
C GLY A 537 7.01 9.14 19.01
N LYS A 538 8.25 8.88 18.58
CA LYS A 538 9.49 9.42 19.15
C LYS A 538 10.33 10.17 18.14
N THR A 539 10.43 9.62 16.92
CA THR A 539 11.27 10.14 15.85
C THR A 539 10.46 11.06 14.95
N VAL A 540 10.83 12.33 14.89
CA VAL A 540 10.26 13.31 13.96
C VAL A 540 11.28 13.56 12.85
N LEU A 541 10.86 13.28 11.62
CA LEU A 541 11.62 13.64 10.43
C LEU A 541 11.40 15.11 10.13
N ALA A 542 12.49 15.85 9.94
CA ALA A 542 12.47 17.22 9.46
C ALA A 542 13.36 17.35 8.24
N SER A 543 12.85 18.05 7.22
CA SER A 543 13.62 18.48 6.06
C SER A 543 14.28 19.83 6.37
N ASP A 544 15.59 19.85 6.29
CA ASP A 544 16.48 20.93 6.69
C ASP A 544 16.91 21.75 5.47
N THR A 545 17.12 23.06 5.63
CA THR A 545 17.61 23.96 4.57
C THR A 545 18.93 23.47 3.95
N HIS A 546 19.71 22.67 4.68
CA HIS A 546 20.88 21.93 4.20
C HIS A 546 20.57 20.70 3.31
N GLN A 547 19.49 20.74 2.53
CA GLN A 547 19.16 19.77 1.46
C GLN A 547 19.04 18.31 1.94
N ARG A 548 18.55 18.10 3.18
CA ARG A 548 18.62 16.80 3.86
C ARG A 548 17.41 16.53 4.74
N ILE A 549 17.16 15.26 5.05
CA ILE A 549 16.15 14.84 6.04
C ILE A 549 16.87 14.20 7.21
N ARG A 550 16.65 14.78 8.40
CA ARG A 550 17.16 14.26 9.68
C ARG A 550 15.99 13.78 10.53
N GLY A 551 16.18 12.67 11.23
CA GLY A 551 15.31 12.23 12.31
C GLY A 551 15.79 12.82 13.63
N TYR A 552 14.90 13.52 14.33
CA TYR A 552 15.09 14.08 15.66
C TYR A 552 14.26 13.28 16.67
N ASN A 553 14.89 12.85 17.76
CA ASN A 553 14.23 12.16 18.86
C ASN A 553 14.18 13.09 20.08
N PHE A 554 12.96 13.45 20.50
CA PHE A 554 12.71 14.36 21.62
C PHE A 554 12.84 13.70 23.00
N GLU A 555 12.80 12.37 23.12
CA GLU A 555 13.04 11.71 24.41
C GLU A 555 14.53 11.63 24.75
N ASP A 556 15.36 11.28 23.76
CA ASP A 556 16.81 11.11 23.94
C ASP A 556 17.62 12.38 23.63
N LEU A 557 16.98 13.43 23.09
CA LEU A 557 17.63 14.60 22.48
C LEU A 557 18.77 14.22 21.51
N THR A 558 18.49 13.29 20.60
CA THR A 558 19.45 12.85 19.57
C THR A 558 18.93 13.07 18.16
N ASP A 559 19.82 13.50 17.26
CA ASP A 559 19.53 13.76 15.85
C ASP A 559 20.37 12.86 14.93
N ARG A 560 19.78 12.42 13.81
CA ARG A 560 20.44 11.50 12.85
C ARG A 560 20.11 11.90 11.43
N ASN A 561 21.11 12.13 10.58
CA ASN A 561 20.87 12.28 9.14
C ASN A 561 20.38 10.95 8.54
N ILE A 562 19.41 11.00 7.62
CA ILE A 562 18.81 9.83 6.97
C ILE A 562 18.95 9.92 5.45
N VAL A 563 18.56 11.05 4.87
CA VAL A 563 18.61 11.32 3.43
C VAL A 563 19.38 12.62 3.17
N GLN A 564 20.21 12.63 2.13
CA GLN A 564 20.88 13.82 1.61
C GLN A 564 20.57 13.89 0.10
N GLU A 565 20.18 15.08 -0.36
CA GLU A 565 19.97 15.41 -1.78
C GLU A 565 20.95 16.51 -2.22
N ASP A 566 21.10 16.66 -3.54
CA ASP A 566 21.93 17.69 -4.19
C ASP A 566 21.23 19.06 -4.27
N HIS A 567 19.92 19.11 -4.03
CA HIS A 567 19.04 20.28 -4.21
C HIS A 567 18.05 20.43 -3.03
N PRO A 568 17.48 21.62 -2.79
CA PRO A 568 16.52 21.83 -1.72
C PRO A 568 15.29 20.90 -1.81
N ILE A 569 14.94 20.29 -0.68
CA ILE A 569 13.72 19.49 -0.51
C ILE A 569 12.62 20.46 -0.08
N MET A 570 11.67 20.73 -0.97
CA MET A 570 10.59 21.71 -0.74
C MET A 570 9.49 21.12 0.15
N SER A 571 9.13 19.86 -0.09
CA SER A 571 8.24 19.09 0.78
C SER A 571 8.56 17.60 0.72
N PHE A 572 8.04 16.83 1.68
CA PHE A 572 8.01 15.38 1.57
C PHE A 572 6.77 14.77 2.23
N THR A 573 6.41 13.56 1.79
CA THR A 573 5.37 12.73 2.39
C THR A 573 5.91 11.32 2.62
N VAL A 574 5.59 10.70 3.75
CA VAL A 574 6.03 9.34 4.09
C VAL A 574 4.87 8.35 3.87
N SER A 575 5.17 7.13 3.45
CA SER A 575 4.21 6.04 3.32
C SER A 575 3.64 5.60 4.67
N LYS A 576 2.41 5.07 4.72
CA LYS A 576 1.73 4.60 5.95
C LYS A 576 2.56 3.61 6.79
N ASN A 577 3.46 2.86 6.15
CA ASN A 577 4.36 1.91 6.80
C ASN A 577 5.69 2.50 7.30
N GLY A 578 5.95 3.80 7.10
CA GLY A 578 7.16 4.50 7.52
C GLY A 578 8.45 4.16 6.75
N ARG A 579 8.39 3.28 5.74
CA ARG A 579 9.59 2.81 5.01
C ARG A 579 10.01 3.73 3.87
N LEU A 580 9.07 4.33 3.15
CA LEU A 580 9.35 5.12 1.94
C LEU A 580 9.03 6.59 2.15
N ALA A 581 9.87 7.47 1.62
CA ALA A 581 9.62 8.90 1.54
C ALA A 581 9.55 9.36 0.08
N LEU A 582 8.54 10.17 -0.21
CA LEU A 582 8.34 10.85 -1.47
C LEU A 582 8.77 12.30 -1.30
N LEU A 583 9.78 12.75 -2.04
CA LEU A 583 10.40 14.08 -1.90
C LEU A 583 10.07 14.94 -3.12
N ASN A 584 9.66 16.18 -2.91
CA ASN A 584 9.52 17.20 -3.95
C ASN A 584 10.79 18.07 -3.96
N VAL A 585 11.75 17.71 -4.81
CA VAL A 585 13.08 18.34 -4.88
C VAL A 585 13.07 19.46 -5.92
N ALA A 586 13.46 20.68 -5.51
CA ALA A 586 13.49 21.84 -6.38
C ALA A 586 14.33 21.58 -7.65
N THR A 587 13.83 21.97 -8.82
CA THR A 587 14.41 21.75 -10.17
C THR A 587 14.60 20.30 -10.64
N GLN A 588 14.53 19.29 -9.76
CA GLN A 588 14.65 17.87 -10.15
C GLN A 588 13.32 17.10 -10.14
N GLY A 589 12.28 17.63 -9.47
CA GLY A 589 10.96 17.02 -9.42
C GLY A 589 10.81 16.01 -8.29
N VAL A 590 10.08 14.91 -8.54
CA VAL A 590 9.68 13.97 -7.48
C VAL A 590 10.64 12.78 -7.39
N HIS A 591 11.23 12.56 -6.21
CA HIS A 591 12.11 11.42 -5.90
C HIS A 591 11.45 10.47 -4.90
N LEU A 592 11.65 9.16 -5.05
CA LEU A 592 11.26 8.14 -4.07
C LEU A 592 12.50 7.59 -3.37
N TRP A 593 12.53 7.67 -2.05
CA TRP A 593 13.58 7.13 -1.19
C TRP A 593 13.08 6.00 -0.31
N ASP A 594 13.97 5.07 0.02
CA ASP A 594 13.80 4.17 1.15
C ASP A 594 14.54 4.71 2.38
N LEU A 595 13.79 4.98 3.45
CA LEU A 595 14.31 5.54 4.70
C LEU A 595 15.05 4.50 5.55
N HIS A 596 14.75 3.20 5.36
CA HIS A 596 15.41 2.12 6.09
C HIS A 596 16.75 1.78 5.43
N ASP A 597 16.70 1.52 4.12
CA ASP A 597 17.89 1.15 3.34
C ASP A 597 18.78 2.38 3.03
N ARG A 598 18.24 3.60 3.13
CA ARG A 598 18.88 4.90 2.84
C ARG A 598 19.32 5.04 1.38
N VAL A 599 18.47 4.57 0.47
CA VAL A 599 18.74 4.52 -0.96
C VAL A 599 17.64 5.24 -1.74
N LEU A 600 18.03 6.05 -2.71
CA LEU A 600 17.15 6.58 -3.75
C LEU A 600 16.63 5.41 -4.60
N VAL A 601 15.32 5.18 -4.57
CA VAL A 601 14.65 4.08 -5.27
C VAL A 601 14.37 4.45 -6.73
N ARG A 602 13.81 5.64 -6.99
CA ARG A 602 13.50 6.18 -8.34
C ARG A 602 13.47 7.71 -8.35
N LYS A 603 13.67 8.31 -9.53
CA LYS A 603 13.28 9.69 -9.85
C LYS A 603 12.15 9.64 -10.88
N TYR A 604 11.12 10.47 -10.72
CA TYR A 604 9.96 10.50 -11.62
C TYR A 604 10.08 11.65 -12.63
N GLN A 605 9.74 11.35 -13.88
CA GLN A 605 9.87 12.27 -15.01
C GLN A 605 8.51 12.89 -15.38
N GLY A 606 8.55 14.05 -16.02
CA GLY A 606 7.39 14.75 -16.60
C GLY A 606 6.89 15.96 -15.80
N VAL A 607 7.08 15.99 -14.47
CA VAL A 607 6.67 17.12 -13.63
C VAL A 607 7.53 18.35 -13.90
N THR A 608 6.97 19.56 -13.81
CA THR A 608 7.74 20.80 -13.70
C THR A 608 7.67 21.32 -12.27
N GLN A 609 8.83 21.50 -11.64
CA GLN A 609 8.97 22.05 -10.30
C GLN A 609 10.20 22.98 -10.26
N GLY A 610 9.98 24.27 -10.05
CA GLY A 610 10.99 25.31 -9.92
C GLY A 610 11.11 25.75 -8.46
N PHE A 611 10.33 26.77 -8.10
CA PHE A 611 10.43 27.47 -6.81
C PHE A 611 9.19 27.29 -5.91
N TYR A 612 8.06 26.82 -6.44
CA TYR A 612 6.85 26.65 -5.64
C TYR A 612 6.89 25.35 -4.83
N THR A 613 6.36 25.40 -3.60
CA THR A 613 6.28 24.23 -2.70
C THR A 613 5.14 23.32 -3.15
N ILE A 614 5.46 22.33 -3.98
CA ILE A 614 4.50 21.29 -4.38
C ILE A 614 4.48 20.17 -3.34
N HIS A 615 3.27 19.74 -2.97
CA HIS A 615 3.01 18.63 -2.07
C HIS A 615 2.43 17.43 -2.83
N SER A 616 3.27 16.43 -3.08
CA SER A 616 2.86 15.13 -3.63
C SER A 616 2.34 14.18 -2.54
N CYS A 617 1.51 13.21 -2.93
CA CYS A 617 1.01 12.15 -2.05
C CYS A 617 1.19 10.74 -2.63
N PHE A 618 1.24 9.75 -1.74
CA PHE A 618 1.00 8.35 -2.07
C PHE A 618 -0.50 8.11 -2.28
N GLY A 619 -0.84 7.21 -3.20
CA GLY A 619 -2.20 7.01 -3.68
C GLY A 619 -2.60 5.55 -3.90
N GLY A 620 -3.91 5.34 -3.91
CA GLY A 620 -4.56 4.05 -4.08
C GLY A 620 -4.44 3.12 -2.86
N HIS A 621 -5.04 1.93 -2.97
CA HIS A 621 -5.23 1.02 -1.84
C HIS A 621 -3.92 0.67 -1.07
N ASN A 622 -2.86 0.36 -1.82
CA ASN A 622 -1.60 -0.18 -1.29
C ASN A 622 -0.45 0.86 -1.31
N GLU A 623 -0.75 2.14 -1.55
CA GLU A 623 0.28 3.17 -1.82
C GLU A 623 1.17 2.80 -3.03
N ASP A 624 0.53 2.23 -4.05
CA ASP A 624 1.15 1.80 -5.32
C ASP A 624 1.22 2.94 -6.35
N PHE A 625 0.36 3.95 -6.21
CA PHE A 625 0.36 5.15 -7.04
C PHE A 625 1.00 6.32 -6.29
N ILE A 626 1.49 7.27 -7.07
CA ILE A 626 2.04 8.55 -6.61
C ILE A 626 1.36 9.63 -7.45
N ALA A 627 0.90 10.70 -6.81
CA ALA A 627 0.32 11.86 -7.50
C ALA A 627 1.01 13.15 -7.05
N SER A 628 1.34 14.01 -8.01
CA SER A 628 1.93 15.34 -7.80
C SER A 628 1.17 16.38 -8.60
N GLY A 629 1.09 17.59 -8.04
CA GLY A 629 0.85 18.80 -8.83
C GLY A 629 2.09 19.18 -9.64
N SER A 630 1.99 20.24 -10.42
CA SER A 630 3.03 20.68 -11.34
C SER A 630 2.87 22.17 -11.65
N GLU A 631 3.98 22.86 -11.95
CA GLU A 631 3.94 24.28 -12.31
C GLU A 631 3.30 24.50 -13.68
N ASP A 632 3.30 23.51 -14.58
CA ASP A 632 2.61 23.51 -15.90
C ASP A 632 1.07 23.34 -15.82
N HIS A 633 0.50 23.50 -14.62
CA HIS A 633 -0.95 23.51 -14.35
C HIS A 633 -1.63 22.13 -14.47
N LYS A 634 -0.85 21.05 -14.57
CA LYS A 634 -1.33 19.66 -14.63
C LYS A 634 -1.21 18.92 -13.29
N LEU A 635 -1.92 17.80 -13.21
CA LEU A 635 -1.59 16.70 -12.31
C LEU A 635 -0.82 15.60 -13.07
N TYR A 636 0.15 14.99 -12.41
CA TYR A 636 0.84 13.80 -12.89
C TYR A 636 0.61 12.64 -11.92
N ILE A 637 0.29 11.46 -12.45
CA ILE A 637 0.15 10.22 -11.70
C ILE A 637 1.10 9.17 -12.26
N TRP A 638 1.94 8.60 -11.40
CA TRP A 638 2.86 7.51 -11.71
C TRP A 638 2.46 6.24 -10.96
N HIS A 639 2.81 5.08 -11.50
CA HIS A 639 2.96 3.89 -10.65
C HIS A 639 4.32 3.98 -9.99
N LYS A 640 4.41 3.68 -8.70
CA LYS A 640 5.64 3.45 -7.92
C LYS A 640 6.71 2.60 -8.64
N ARG A 641 6.32 1.72 -9.59
CA ARG A 641 7.21 0.89 -10.41
C ARG A 641 7.72 1.53 -11.72
N SER A 642 7.14 2.64 -12.17
CA SER A 642 7.41 3.27 -13.48
C SER A 642 7.87 4.73 -13.34
N GLU A 643 8.98 5.09 -13.97
CA GLU A 643 9.56 6.45 -13.93
C GLU A 643 8.75 7.47 -14.76
N LEU A 644 8.03 7.00 -15.79
CA LEU A 644 7.12 7.78 -16.62
C LEU A 644 5.70 7.78 -16.03
N PRO A 645 4.92 8.87 -16.22
CA PRO A 645 3.55 8.97 -15.72
C PRO A 645 2.61 8.04 -16.50
N ILE A 646 1.62 7.45 -15.82
CA ILE A 646 0.53 6.69 -16.44
C ILE A 646 -0.58 7.64 -16.94
N ALA A 647 -0.75 8.77 -16.25
CA ALA A 647 -1.74 9.76 -16.57
C ALA A 647 -1.22 11.19 -16.29
N GLU A 648 -1.32 12.04 -17.31
CA GLU A 648 -1.37 13.49 -17.14
C GLU A 648 -2.84 13.90 -17.06
N LEU A 649 -3.20 14.73 -16.08
CA LEU A 649 -4.55 15.25 -15.90
C LEU A 649 -4.53 16.78 -16.09
N THR A 650 -5.30 17.27 -17.06
CA THR A 650 -5.43 18.69 -17.38
C THR A 650 -6.74 19.25 -16.85
N GLY A 651 -6.74 20.48 -16.33
CA GLY A 651 -7.98 21.16 -15.97
C GLY A 651 -7.79 22.44 -15.16
N HIS A 652 -6.80 22.48 -14.27
CA HIS A 652 -6.41 23.73 -13.61
C HIS A 652 -5.82 24.70 -14.63
N THR A 653 -5.94 25.99 -14.32
CA THR A 653 -5.47 27.10 -15.15
C THR A 653 -4.22 27.78 -14.61
N ARG A 654 -3.71 27.32 -13.46
CA ARG A 654 -2.47 27.74 -12.80
C ARG A 654 -1.78 26.55 -12.12
N THR A 655 -0.55 26.80 -11.66
CA THR A 655 0.23 26.04 -10.66
C THR A 655 -0.64 25.20 -9.73
N VAL A 656 -0.35 23.90 -9.64
CA VAL A 656 -1.05 22.99 -8.73
C VAL A 656 -0.15 22.67 -7.54
N ASN A 657 -0.48 23.26 -6.39
CA ASN A 657 0.38 23.28 -5.20
C ASN A 657 0.28 21.99 -4.38
N CYS A 658 -0.88 21.36 -4.34
CA CYS A 658 -1.12 20.23 -3.45
C CYS A 658 -2.03 19.18 -4.08
N VAL A 659 -1.73 17.90 -3.82
CA VAL A 659 -2.58 16.76 -4.18
C VAL A 659 -2.77 15.88 -2.95
N SER A 660 -4.01 15.48 -2.69
CA SER A 660 -4.36 14.54 -1.63
C SER A 660 -5.22 13.41 -2.19
N TRP A 661 -4.75 12.17 -2.00
CA TRP A 661 -5.54 10.98 -2.28
C TRP A 661 -6.38 10.61 -1.06
N ASN A 662 -7.63 10.19 -1.25
CA ASN A 662 -8.46 9.76 -0.12
C ASN A 662 -7.93 8.42 0.46
N PRO A 663 -7.65 8.33 1.77
CA PRO A 663 -7.00 7.15 2.35
C PRO A 663 -7.90 5.91 2.46
N VAL A 664 -9.23 6.09 2.37
CA VAL A 664 -10.24 5.04 2.53
C VAL A 664 -10.94 4.70 1.22
N LEU A 665 -11.19 5.69 0.35
CA LEU A 665 -11.83 5.57 -0.96
C LEU A 665 -10.77 5.69 -2.08
N PRO A 666 -10.20 4.59 -2.60
CA PRO A 666 -9.07 4.67 -3.54
C PRO A 666 -9.42 5.32 -4.87
N GLY A 667 -10.70 5.39 -5.23
CA GLY A 667 -11.20 6.03 -6.44
C GLY A 667 -11.41 7.55 -6.34
N LEU A 668 -10.99 8.20 -5.24
CA LEU A 668 -11.21 9.63 -4.98
C LEU A 668 -9.90 10.36 -4.64
N MET A 669 -9.66 11.49 -5.29
CA MET A 669 -8.48 12.32 -5.12
C MET A 669 -8.85 13.81 -5.26
N ALA A 670 -8.14 14.71 -4.58
CA ALA A 670 -8.33 16.15 -4.64
C ALA A 670 -7.02 16.87 -5.02
N SER A 671 -7.12 18.00 -5.71
CA SER A 671 -5.99 18.89 -5.98
C SER A 671 -6.34 20.36 -5.76
N ALA A 672 -5.40 21.13 -5.21
CA ALA A 672 -5.52 22.57 -4.94
C ALA A 672 -4.51 23.38 -5.77
N SER A 673 -4.94 24.55 -6.25
CA SER A 673 -4.24 25.34 -7.26
C SER A 673 -4.37 26.85 -6.99
N ASP A 674 -3.40 27.61 -7.51
CA ASP A 674 -3.44 29.07 -7.51
C ASP A 674 -4.59 29.66 -8.35
N ASP A 675 -5.33 28.84 -9.12
CA ASP A 675 -6.54 29.27 -9.82
C ASP A 675 -7.78 29.44 -8.92
N GLY A 676 -7.60 29.29 -7.61
CA GLY A 676 -8.66 29.46 -6.61
C GLY A 676 -9.62 28.28 -6.53
N THR A 677 -9.35 27.20 -7.28
CA THR A 677 -10.22 26.02 -7.31
C THR A 677 -9.60 24.82 -6.62
N VAL A 678 -10.45 24.01 -6.00
CA VAL A 678 -10.11 22.63 -5.61
C VAL A 678 -10.82 21.68 -6.56
N ARG A 679 -10.09 20.82 -7.25
CA ARG A 679 -10.66 19.83 -8.19
C ARG A 679 -10.72 18.46 -7.55
N ILE A 680 -11.87 17.82 -7.70
CA ILE A 680 -12.11 16.46 -7.23
C ILE A 680 -12.08 15.52 -8.43
N TRP A 681 -11.22 14.52 -8.34
CA TRP A 681 -10.91 13.57 -9.40
C TRP A 681 -11.41 12.18 -9.01
N GLY A 682 -12.07 11.52 -9.95
CA GLY A 682 -12.61 10.18 -9.76
C GLY A 682 -12.74 9.40 -11.07
N PRO A 683 -13.34 8.19 -11.02
CA PRO A 683 -13.63 7.41 -12.21
C PRO A 683 -14.49 8.19 -13.20
N ALA A 684 -14.48 7.75 -14.46
CA ALA A 684 -15.29 8.33 -15.53
C ALA A 684 -16.78 8.37 -15.12
N PRO A 685 -17.50 9.47 -15.39
CA PRO A 685 -18.93 9.55 -15.11
C PRO A 685 -19.68 8.46 -15.88
N PHE A 686 -20.71 7.90 -15.25
CA PHE A 686 -21.49 6.80 -15.81
C PHE A 686 -22.41 7.31 -16.93
N THR A 687 -21.91 7.29 -18.17
CA THR A 687 -22.69 7.63 -19.36
C THR A 687 -23.71 6.54 -19.67
N GLU A 688 -25.00 6.88 -19.75
CA GLU A 688 -26.13 5.97 -20.03
C GLU A 688 -25.91 5.07 -21.27
N SER A 689 -25.09 5.52 -22.22
CA SER A 689 -24.64 4.73 -23.38
C SER A 689 -24.08 3.34 -23.03
N GLN A 690 -23.56 3.13 -21.82
CA GLN A 690 -23.04 1.83 -21.38
C GLN A 690 -24.14 0.81 -21.02
N GLU A 691 -25.40 1.24 -20.82
CA GLU A 691 -26.53 0.30 -20.81
C GLU A 691 -26.77 -0.26 -22.20
N ALA A 692 -26.64 0.54 -23.26
CA ALA A 692 -26.82 0.09 -24.63
C ALA A 692 -25.73 -0.90 -25.08
N GLU A 693 -24.48 -0.75 -24.62
CA GLU A 693 -23.42 -1.74 -24.85
C GLU A 693 -23.71 -3.06 -24.11
N ARG A 694 -24.08 -3.01 -22.81
CA ARG A 694 -24.41 -4.22 -22.01
C ARG A 694 -25.67 -4.95 -22.49
N LEU A 695 -26.70 -4.21 -22.89
CA LEU A 695 -27.92 -4.79 -23.49
C LEU A 695 -27.65 -5.30 -24.91
N GLY A 696 -26.75 -4.66 -25.66
CA GLY A 696 -26.31 -5.10 -26.98
C GLY A 696 -25.57 -6.44 -26.95
N GLU A 697 -24.63 -6.61 -26.01
CA GLU A 697 -23.94 -7.89 -25.82
C GLU A 697 -24.93 -9.02 -25.48
N CYS A 698 -25.87 -8.80 -24.55
CA CYS A 698 -26.93 -9.76 -24.23
C CYS A 698 -27.87 -10.09 -25.40
N CYS A 699 -28.03 -9.22 -26.39
CA CYS A 699 -28.95 -9.41 -27.52
C CYS A 699 -28.30 -9.97 -28.79
N SER A 700 -27.04 -10.45 -28.72
CA SER A 700 -26.29 -10.98 -29.88
C SER A 700 -26.05 -12.49 -29.87
N MET A 701 -26.55 -13.22 -28.86
CA MET A 701 -26.36 -14.68 -28.74
C MET A 701 -27.57 -15.53 -29.20
N ASP A 702 -28.72 -14.93 -29.50
CA ASP A 702 -29.90 -15.61 -30.05
C ASP A 702 -30.18 -15.14 -31.50
N SER A 703 -29.51 -15.75 -32.49
CA SER A 703 -29.80 -15.64 -33.94
C SER A 703 -29.18 -16.79 -34.74
#